data_AF-A0A5S4X161-F1
#
_entry.id   AF-A0A5S4X161-F1
#
_cell.length_a   1.000
_cell.length_b   1.000
_cell.length_c   1.000
_cell.angle_alpha   90.00
_cell.angle_beta   90.00
_cell.angle_gamma   90.00
#
_symmetry.space_group_name_H-M   'P 1'
#
loop_
_entity.id
_entity.type
_entity.pdbx_description
1 polymer ?
#
loop_
_entity_poly.entity_id
_entity_poly.type
_entity_poly.pdbx_seq_one_letter_code
_entity_poly.pdbx_strand_id
1 'polypeptide(L)'
;MQLMDKTGLIADSIPLRPDYEGMRQDDPTTIALEPGFQQVIGILRRRSKFILTIAGVGAMLAGIAGLVITPKYTATAQVVQVQGGTSLSPEALQQAVDTQVTMLTSPYHLRHVLDSFRNDPKFRGLAPDVAVDPAIVPKPAQAETSEAGPLGLNELKRRLGVWIGPLFHHRRTDAGLQFDDLQRRLQVLQERRSRIINVTFQWTSPEKAADIVNRIVALYVQSNAEQQRAYTAGELARLDERMATVKADIERTSAALHQAIQRRADVGRNAGGEEQGASADPRELERRTAANAQLYASLLQRQKEIREQEELVNPDVSILSLASPPSRPSSPNPILFMLPALIVSLICGSFVALIQERLDKSLRSEKEITDALGLSCIGLVPQMPVGHLTDAGDYVRVEPFSPYAEALRSTAATLRLAEPGHVKTVLISSSIAGEGKTTLARGLAAYVGLLGRRALLIGIDLHRGMRVTEFDNAGERRIVGLQNRSLADSIRHIPQAGFDYLRIPGYRLDPISAIEQMAELIRQLRERYDCVIIDGPPALAAIEARLLPPIADKLLFVVKWGSTRREVAQNALGLLRNCGRFDNERGDFAAAIATQVDLKKQAQYGYGDASEFAARAADAPRAGIRQRFLAITSSLFQWMQEIGLQAARSFGRKGHER
;
A
#
# COMPACT_ATOMS: atom_id res chain seq x y z
N MET A 1 10.55 -70.64 73.61
CA MET A 1 11.94 -70.91 73.16
C MET A 1 11.81 -71.84 71.97
N GLN A 2 11.90 -71.46 70.69
CA GLN A 2 12.42 -70.29 69.96
C GLN A 2 11.58 -70.02 68.69
N LEU A 3 11.42 -68.73 68.36
CA LEU A 3 11.44 -68.00 67.08
C LEU A 3 10.98 -68.68 65.76
N MET A 4 9.96 -68.13 65.08
CA MET A 4 10.04 -67.12 64.00
C MET A 4 10.67 -67.65 62.69
N ASP A 5 9.85 -67.85 61.66
CA ASP A 5 10.05 -67.11 60.40
C ASP A 5 8.74 -66.98 59.63
N LYS A 6 8.63 -65.86 58.93
CA LYS A 6 7.40 -65.23 58.45
C LYS A 6 6.93 -65.81 57.12
N THR A 7 5.62 -66.11 57.09
CA THR A 7 4.63 -65.81 56.03
C THR A 7 5.01 -66.16 54.59
N GLY A 8 4.36 -67.09 53.87
CA GLY A 8 2.93 -67.34 53.80
C GLY A 8 2.55 -67.40 52.31
N LEU A 9 2.11 -68.57 51.89
CA LEU A 9 1.84 -69.05 50.51
C LEU A 9 0.89 -68.21 49.63
N ILE A 10 1.23 -68.17 48.33
CA ILE A 10 0.49 -68.60 47.12
C ILE A 10 -0.99 -68.14 46.94
N ALA A 11 -1.26 -67.44 45.82
CA ALA A 11 -2.23 -67.76 44.75
C ALA A 11 -2.82 -66.48 44.11
N ASP A 12 -2.51 -66.18 42.85
CA ASP A 12 -3.25 -65.19 42.06
C ASP A 12 -4.11 -65.89 41.00
N SER A 13 -5.41 -65.74 41.16
CA SER A 13 -6.48 -66.08 40.23
C SER A 13 -7.08 -64.78 39.65
N ILE A 14 -7.46 -64.82 38.37
CA ILE A 14 -8.12 -63.71 37.65
C ILE A 14 -9.54 -63.49 38.22
N PRO A 15 -9.98 -62.22 38.39
CA PRO A 15 -11.26 -61.84 37.79
C PRO A 15 -11.36 -60.38 37.26
N LEU A 16 -11.99 -60.26 36.08
CA LEU A 16 -13.09 -59.36 35.67
C LEU A 16 -12.98 -57.82 35.72
N ARG A 17 -13.60 -57.23 34.68
CA ARG A 17 -13.77 -55.81 34.30
C ARG A 17 -14.18 -54.85 35.43
N PRO A 18 -13.85 -53.56 35.32
CA PRO A 18 -14.66 -52.48 35.89
C PRO A 18 -15.51 -51.77 34.82
N ASP A 19 -16.72 -51.44 35.23
CA ASP A 19 -17.74 -50.67 34.54
C ASP A 19 -17.33 -49.22 34.29
N TYR A 20 -17.70 -48.67 33.13
CA TYR A 20 -17.65 -47.24 32.84
C TYR A 20 -19.08 -46.70 32.73
N GLU A 21 -19.69 -46.41 33.87
CA GLU A 21 -20.81 -45.48 33.97
C GLU A 21 -20.30 -44.13 34.51
N GLY A 22 -20.70 -43.04 33.84
CA GLY A 22 -20.84 -41.73 34.48
C GLY A 22 -19.66 -40.75 34.34
N MET A 23 -19.45 -40.21 33.13
CA MET A 23 -19.09 -38.79 33.02
C MET A 23 -20.10 -38.08 32.12
N ARG A 24 -20.85 -37.18 32.76
CA ARG A 24 -21.83 -36.27 32.15
C ARG A 24 -21.20 -35.47 31.02
N GLN A 25 -21.93 -35.38 29.92
CA GLN A 25 -21.72 -34.43 28.84
C GLN A 25 -21.79 -33.00 29.41
N ASP A 26 -20.68 -32.28 29.33
CA ASP A 26 -20.71 -30.82 29.27
C ASP A 26 -21.01 -30.40 27.81
N ASP A 27 -21.95 -29.48 27.66
CA ASP A 27 -22.44 -28.88 26.42
C ASP A 27 -21.32 -28.47 25.44
N PRO A 28 -21.44 -28.76 24.12
CA PRO A 28 -20.54 -28.21 23.12
C PRO A 28 -20.99 -26.76 22.80
N THR A 29 -20.67 -25.83 23.70
CA THR A 29 -20.62 -24.43 23.32
C THR A 29 -19.40 -24.25 22.41
N THR A 30 -19.69 -24.10 21.12
CA THR A 30 -18.84 -23.57 20.04
C THR A 30 -17.62 -22.78 20.52
N ILE A 31 -16.49 -23.47 20.71
CA ILE A 31 -15.18 -22.83 20.70
C ILE A 31 -14.89 -22.52 19.23
N ALA A 32 -15.13 -21.27 18.85
CA ALA A 32 -14.62 -20.74 17.60
C ALA A 32 -13.09 -20.80 17.65
N LEU A 33 -12.52 -21.90 17.13
CA LEU A 33 -11.08 -22.06 16.95
C LEU A 33 -10.55 -20.82 16.21
N GLU A 34 -9.72 -20.04 16.91
CA GLU A 34 -8.93 -19.00 16.27
C GLU A 34 -8.18 -19.62 15.08
N PRO A 35 -8.19 -18.99 13.90
CA PRO A 35 -7.43 -19.48 12.78
C PRO A 35 -5.95 -19.49 13.17
N GLY A 36 -5.34 -20.67 13.23
CA GLY A 36 -3.91 -20.77 13.49
C GLY A 36 -3.11 -19.89 12.52
N PHE A 37 -2.06 -19.24 13.01
CA PHE A 37 -1.23 -18.28 12.26
C PHE A 37 -0.82 -18.77 10.85
N GLN A 38 -0.59 -20.09 10.71
CA GLN A 38 -0.30 -20.75 9.43
C GLN A 38 -1.44 -20.63 8.39
N GLN A 39 -2.71 -20.66 8.82
CA GLN A 39 -3.86 -20.48 7.94
C GLN A 39 -3.92 -19.06 7.39
N VAL A 40 -3.65 -18.05 8.23
CA VAL A 40 -3.63 -16.64 7.83
C VAL A 40 -2.54 -16.41 6.78
N ILE A 41 -1.33 -16.93 6.99
CA ILE A 41 -0.24 -16.85 6.00
C ILE A 41 -0.65 -17.52 4.69
N GLY A 42 -1.30 -18.68 4.75
CA GLY A 42 -1.82 -19.38 3.58
C GLY A 42 -2.80 -18.52 2.77
N ILE A 43 -3.74 -17.86 3.44
CA ILE A 43 -4.73 -16.97 2.80
C ILE A 43 -4.04 -15.78 2.14
N LEU A 44 -3.12 -15.12 2.86
CA LEU A 44 -2.38 -13.96 2.34
C LEU A 44 -1.57 -14.34 1.10
N ARG A 45 -0.93 -15.52 1.10
CA ARG A 45 -0.15 -16.00 -0.06
C ARG A 45 -1.04 -16.24 -1.28
N ARG A 46 -2.22 -16.85 -1.10
CA ARG A 46 -3.18 -17.13 -2.19
C ARG A 46 -3.76 -15.86 -2.82
N ARG A 47 -4.01 -14.83 -1.99
CA ARG A 47 -4.56 -13.53 -2.42
C ARG A 47 -3.50 -12.46 -2.66
N SER A 48 -2.21 -12.82 -2.66
CA SER A 48 -1.08 -11.89 -2.83
C SER A 48 -1.22 -10.98 -4.05
N LYS A 49 -1.67 -11.50 -5.20
CA LYS A 49 -1.92 -10.70 -6.41
C LYS A 49 -2.97 -9.61 -6.16
N PHE A 50 -4.08 -9.95 -5.50
CA PHE A 50 -5.15 -9.00 -5.17
C PHE A 50 -4.66 -7.94 -4.16
N ILE A 51 -3.92 -8.37 -3.13
CA ILE A 51 -3.34 -7.47 -2.13
C ILE A 51 -2.35 -6.50 -2.79
N LEU A 52 -1.47 -7.00 -3.66
CA LEU A 52 -0.51 -6.19 -4.42
C LEU A 52 -1.20 -5.23 -5.39
N THR A 53 -2.32 -5.61 -6.01
CA THR A 53 -3.09 -4.68 -6.86
C THR A 53 -3.69 -3.53 -6.06
N ILE A 54 -4.26 -3.79 -4.88
CA ILE A 54 -4.78 -2.74 -4.00
C ILE A 54 -3.64 -1.83 -3.52
N ALA A 55 -2.52 -2.43 -3.11
CA ALA A 55 -1.33 -1.71 -2.69
C ALA A 55 -0.78 -0.79 -3.79
N GLY A 56 -0.69 -1.30 -5.03
CA GLY A 56 -0.27 -0.53 -6.19
C GLY A 56 -1.21 0.62 -6.55
N VAL A 57 -2.53 0.39 -6.52
CA VAL A 57 -3.53 1.44 -6.76
C VAL A 57 -3.46 2.53 -5.68
N GLY A 58 -3.32 2.16 -4.42
CA GLY A 58 -3.17 3.12 -3.32
C GLY A 58 -1.90 3.95 -3.41
N ALA A 59 -0.77 3.33 -3.75
CA ALA A 59 0.49 4.03 -3.99
C ALA A 59 0.41 4.98 -5.21
N MET A 60 -0.27 4.55 -6.28
CA MET A 60 -0.49 5.37 -7.47
C MET A 60 -1.37 6.60 -7.17
N LEU A 61 -2.47 6.42 -6.45
CA LEU A 61 -3.34 7.52 -6.02
C LEU A 61 -2.60 8.52 -5.13
N ALA A 62 -1.77 8.05 -4.20
CA ALA A 62 -0.94 8.92 -3.37
C ALA A 62 0.12 9.68 -4.18
N GLY A 63 0.71 9.03 -5.18
CA GLY A 63 1.62 9.69 -6.13
C GLY A 63 0.93 10.80 -6.93
N ILE A 64 -0.26 10.53 -7.47
CA ILE A 64 -1.08 11.53 -8.18
C ILE A 64 -1.47 12.67 -7.23
N ALA A 65 -1.91 12.38 -6.01
CA ALA A 65 -2.23 13.39 -5.01
C ALA A 65 -1.00 14.27 -4.69
N GLY A 66 0.18 13.66 -4.57
CA GLY A 66 1.45 14.36 -4.40
C GLY A 66 1.78 15.31 -5.55
N LEU A 67 1.39 14.98 -6.80
CA LEU A 67 1.55 15.84 -7.97
C LEU A 67 0.53 16.98 -8.04
N VAL A 68 -0.65 16.83 -7.41
CA VAL A 68 -1.69 17.86 -7.36
C VAL A 68 -1.39 18.94 -6.33
N ILE A 69 -0.62 18.62 -5.27
CA ILE A 69 -0.19 19.60 -4.28
C ILE A 69 0.77 20.60 -4.93
N THR A 70 0.55 21.89 -4.69
CA THR A 70 1.36 22.97 -5.26
C THR A 70 2.83 22.82 -4.87
N PRO A 71 3.76 22.75 -5.85
CA PRO A 71 5.18 22.69 -5.54
C PRO A 71 5.65 24.00 -4.90
N LYS A 72 6.53 23.89 -3.91
CA LYS A 72 7.27 25.01 -3.34
C LYS A 72 8.74 24.89 -3.74
N TYR A 73 9.33 26.03 -4.02
CA TYR A 73 10.72 26.19 -4.45
C TYR A 73 11.45 27.05 -3.43
N THR A 74 12.64 26.61 -3.03
CA THR A 74 13.47 27.30 -2.03
C THR A 74 14.67 27.92 -2.74
N ALA A 75 14.83 29.23 -2.64
CA ALA A 75 15.98 29.96 -3.18
C ALA A 75 16.84 30.51 -2.03
N THR A 76 18.16 30.50 -2.17
CA THR A 76 19.12 30.92 -1.13
C THR A 76 20.17 31.85 -1.72
N ALA A 77 20.40 33.01 -1.09
CA ALA A 77 21.53 33.90 -1.36
C ALA A 77 22.45 33.96 -0.15
N GLN A 78 23.72 34.27 -0.39
CA GLN A 78 24.74 34.33 0.65
C GLN A 78 25.32 35.73 0.79
N VAL A 79 25.38 36.19 2.04
CA VAL A 79 25.90 37.49 2.41
C VAL A 79 27.07 37.29 3.36
N VAL A 80 28.16 38.03 3.18
CA VAL A 80 29.36 37.92 4.01
C VAL A 80 29.68 39.24 4.66
N GLN A 81 30.08 39.19 5.93
CA GLN A 81 30.61 40.36 6.64
C GLN A 81 32.07 40.61 6.23
N VAL A 82 32.33 41.77 5.64
CA VAL A 82 33.64 42.21 5.15
C VAL A 82 34.14 43.32 6.07
N GLN A 83 35.13 43.03 6.93
CA GLN A 83 35.80 44.06 7.73
C GLN A 83 37.32 44.05 7.51
N GLY A 84 37.89 45.25 7.43
CA GLY A 84 39.32 45.50 7.27
C GLY A 84 40.11 45.20 8.54
N GLY A 85 40.89 44.12 8.52
CA GLY A 85 42.14 44.01 9.29
C GLY A 85 42.08 43.63 10.77
N THR A 86 40.92 43.61 11.45
CA THR A 86 40.86 43.20 12.88
C THR A 86 40.18 41.84 13.07
N SER A 87 40.89 40.88 13.66
CA SER A 87 40.30 39.59 14.06
C SER A 87 39.40 39.80 15.28
N LEU A 88 38.08 39.82 15.07
CA LEU A 88 37.09 39.80 16.15
C LEU A 88 37.25 38.52 16.99
N SER A 89 36.99 38.62 18.30
CA SER A 89 36.80 37.45 19.14
C SER A 89 35.58 36.66 18.66
N PRO A 90 35.51 35.33 18.90
CA PRO A 90 34.36 34.52 18.51
C PRO A 90 33.01 35.07 19.02
N GLU A 91 33.00 35.67 20.22
CA GLU A 91 31.82 36.29 20.82
C GLU A 91 31.41 37.60 20.12
N ALA A 92 32.39 38.47 19.81
CA ALA A 92 32.11 39.71 19.10
C ALA A 92 31.66 39.45 17.64
N LEU A 93 32.19 38.41 17.01
CA LEU A 93 31.72 37.95 15.70
C LEU A 93 30.28 37.45 15.78
N GLN A 94 29.93 36.68 16.81
CA GLN A 94 28.56 36.20 16.99
C GLN A 94 27.59 37.35 17.18
N GLN A 95 27.91 38.32 18.04
CA GLN A 95 27.08 39.51 18.26
C GLN A 95 26.92 40.35 16.99
N ALA A 96 27.99 40.51 16.20
CA ALA A 96 27.93 41.21 14.93
C ALA A 96 26.99 40.49 13.96
N VAL A 97 27.13 39.17 13.79
CA VAL A 97 26.27 38.39 12.90
C VAL A 97 24.82 38.37 13.37
N ASP A 98 24.55 38.20 14.67
CA ASP A 98 23.19 38.25 15.23
C ASP A 98 22.53 39.61 14.98
N THR A 99 23.32 40.68 15.07
CA THR A 99 22.86 42.03 14.72
C THR A 99 22.49 42.11 13.23
N GLN A 100 23.32 41.57 12.33
CA GLN A 100 23.03 41.52 10.89
C GLN A 100 21.78 40.68 10.58
N VAL A 101 21.61 39.51 11.22
CA VAL A 101 20.42 38.65 11.10
C VAL A 101 19.17 39.40 11.57
N THR A 102 19.27 40.13 12.68
CA THR A 102 18.16 40.92 13.23
C THR A 102 17.79 42.07 12.29
N MET A 103 18.77 42.75 11.69
CA MET A 103 18.50 43.81 10.73
C MET A 103 17.88 43.28 9.44
N LEU A 104 18.38 42.15 8.90
CA LEU A 104 17.83 41.48 7.71
C LEU A 104 16.39 40.99 7.90
N THR A 105 16.01 40.63 9.12
CA THR A 105 14.65 40.20 9.46
C THR A 105 13.78 41.32 10.05
N SER A 106 14.32 42.54 10.16
CA SER A 106 13.64 43.67 10.79
C SER A 106 12.39 44.09 9.99
N PRO A 107 11.28 44.46 10.66
CA PRO A 107 10.07 44.94 10.00
C PRO A 107 10.30 46.13 9.07
N TYR A 108 11.25 47.00 9.43
CA TYR A 108 11.63 48.16 8.61
C TYR A 108 12.20 47.72 7.26
N HIS A 109 13.19 46.83 7.28
CA HIS A 109 13.81 46.30 6.06
C HIS A 109 12.80 45.57 5.18
N LEU A 110 11.99 44.68 5.77
CA LEU A 110 11.00 43.90 5.03
C LEU A 110 9.91 44.77 4.39
N ARG A 111 9.48 45.85 5.05
CA ARG A 111 8.55 46.83 4.47
C ARG A 111 9.17 47.60 3.31
N HIS A 112 10.44 48.00 3.45
CA HIS A 112 11.17 48.67 2.38
C HIS A 112 11.32 47.76 1.15
N VAL A 113 11.60 46.47 1.36
CA VAL A 113 11.62 45.45 0.30
C VAL A 113 10.25 45.35 -0.38
N LEU A 114 9.16 45.27 0.40
CA LEU A 114 7.81 45.16 -0.14
C LEU A 114 7.42 46.38 -0.99
N ASP A 115 7.77 47.58 -0.54
CA ASP A 115 7.54 48.81 -1.29
C ASP A 115 8.35 48.83 -2.60
N SER A 116 9.58 48.32 -2.55
CA SER A 116 10.43 48.20 -3.73
C SER A 116 9.84 47.28 -4.81
N PHE A 117 9.03 46.28 -4.44
CA PHE A 117 8.36 45.40 -5.39
C PHE A 117 7.19 46.07 -6.10
N ARG A 118 6.53 47.05 -5.47
CA ARG A 118 5.44 47.82 -6.09
C ARG A 118 5.93 48.68 -7.24
N ASN A 119 7.15 49.21 -7.09
CA ASN A 119 7.75 50.16 -8.03
C ASN A 119 8.52 49.48 -9.18
N ASP A 120 8.82 48.19 -9.08
CA ASP A 120 9.61 47.46 -10.07
C ASP A 120 8.72 46.67 -11.06
N PRO A 121 8.82 46.91 -12.38
CA PRO A 121 8.03 46.21 -13.39
C PRO A 121 8.23 44.68 -13.38
N LYS A 122 9.37 44.17 -12.90
CA LYS A 122 9.64 42.73 -12.78
C LYS A 122 8.75 42.02 -11.76
N PHE A 123 8.20 42.75 -10.79
CA PHE A 123 7.38 42.21 -9.70
C PHE A 123 5.90 42.62 -9.80
N ARG A 124 5.46 43.16 -10.94
CA ARG A 124 4.03 43.47 -11.18
C ARG A 124 3.15 42.24 -11.00
N GLY A 125 2.09 42.39 -10.19
CA GLY A 125 1.18 41.31 -9.82
C GLY A 125 1.66 40.42 -8.65
N LEU A 126 2.87 40.63 -8.10
CA LEU A 126 3.29 40.00 -6.84
C LEU A 126 2.81 40.76 -5.61
N ALA A 127 2.65 42.09 -5.65
CA ALA A 127 2.02 42.86 -4.58
C ALA A 127 0.70 43.42 -5.12
N PRO A 128 -0.44 43.31 -4.42
CA PRO A 128 -1.69 43.88 -4.91
C PRO A 128 -1.57 45.41 -4.90
N ASP A 129 -1.91 46.05 -6.02
CA ASP A 129 -2.17 47.48 -6.04
C ASP A 129 -3.48 47.74 -5.28
N VAL A 130 -3.38 48.53 -4.21
CA VAL A 130 -4.50 49.01 -3.36
C VAL A 130 -5.07 47.95 -2.41
N ALA A 131 -5.16 48.32 -1.12
CA ALA A 131 -5.97 47.63 -0.12
C ALA A 131 -7.45 47.75 -0.52
N VAL A 132 -7.97 46.76 -1.26
CA VAL A 132 -9.40 46.62 -1.47
C VAL A 132 -10.01 46.12 -0.16
N ASP A 133 -10.83 46.97 0.45
CA ASP A 133 -11.63 46.66 1.63
C ASP A 133 -12.45 45.37 1.38
N PRO A 134 -12.31 44.32 2.22
CA PRO A 134 -13.02 43.06 2.03
C PRO A 134 -14.56 43.19 2.06
N ALA A 135 -15.11 44.37 2.35
CA ALA A 135 -16.53 44.68 2.29
C ALA A 135 -17.11 44.88 0.87
N ILE A 136 -16.29 45.04 -0.18
CA ILE A 136 -16.78 45.42 -1.53
C ILE A 136 -16.60 44.30 -2.59
N VAL A 137 -16.74 43.03 -2.19
CA VAL A 137 -16.87 41.92 -3.15
C VAL A 137 -18.25 41.27 -2.96
N PRO A 138 -19.13 41.25 -3.99
CA PRO A 138 -20.44 40.64 -3.85
C PRO A 138 -20.26 39.13 -3.66
N LYS A 139 -20.80 38.62 -2.55
CA LYS A 139 -20.88 37.19 -2.22
C LYS A 139 -21.66 36.47 -3.34
N PRO A 140 -21.09 35.48 -4.04
CA PRO A 140 -21.86 34.75 -5.03
C PRO A 140 -22.97 33.96 -4.32
N ALA A 141 -24.16 34.01 -4.89
CA ALA A 141 -25.36 33.36 -4.39
C ALA A 141 -25.08 31.87 -4.14
N GLN A 142 -25.18 31.47 -2.87
CA GLN A 142 -25.28 30.07 -2.49
C GLN A 142 -26.67 29.61 -2.92
N ALA A 143 -26.75 28.91 -4.05
CA ALA A 143 -27.98 28.26 -4.48
C ALA A 143 -28.30 27.13 -3.49
N GLU A 144 -29.28 27.38 -2.64
CA GLU A 144 -30.01 26.37 -1.89
C GLU A 144 -30.85 25.56 -2.88
N THR A 145 -30.61 24.25 -2.96
CA THR A 145 -31.64 23.29 -3.33
C THR A 145 -31.57 22.12 -2.37
N SER A 146 -32.53 22.11 -1.45
CA SER A 146 -32.91 21.02 -0.57
C SER A 146 -33.53 19.90 -1.41
N GLU A 147 -33.07 18.66 -1.24
CA GLU A 147 -33.92 17.48 -1.40
C GLU A 147 -33.31 16.32 -0.60
N ALA A 148 -34.10 15.82 0.36
CA ALA A 148 -33.77 14.69 1.20
C ALA A 148 -34.06 13.38 0.44
N GLY A 149 -33.03 12.54 0.26
CA GLY A 149 -33.12 11.21 -0.35
C GLY A 149 -32.02 10.27 0.18
N PRO A 150 -32.24 8.94 0.18
CA PRO A 150 -31.50 8.01 1.03
C PRO A 150 -30.05 7.82 0.56
N LEU A 151 -29.09 8.06 1.48
CA LEU A 151 -27.67 7.65 1.41
C LEU A 151 -27.02 7.77 0.02
N GLY A 152 -27.14 8.95 -0.60
CA GLY A 152 -26.47 9.27 -1.86
C GLY A 152 -25.00 9.68 -1.66
N LEU A 153 -24.16 9.36 -2.64
CA LEU A 153 -22.74 9.74 -2.79
C LEU A 153 -22.41 11.20 -2.42
N ASN A 154 -23.39 12.10 -2.43
CA ASN A 154 -23.26 13.49 -2.04
C ASN A 154 -23.08 13.70 -0.53
N GLU A 155 -23.71 12.88 0.32
CA GLU A 155 -23.52 12.95 1.78
C GLU A 155 -22.18 12.33 2.18
N LEU A 156 -21.74 11.28 1.48
CA LEU A 156 -20.40 10.72 1.60
C LEU A 156 -19.34 11.73 1.11
N LYS A 157 -19.58 12.43 -0.01
CA LYS A 157 -18.73 13.55 -0.48
C LYS A 157 -18.71 14.73 0.49
N ARG A 158 -19.81 15.01 1.18
CA ARG A 158 -19.89 16.10 2.16
C ARG A 158 -19.12 15.72 3.43
N ARG A 159 -19.27 14.50 3.93
CA ARG A 159 -18.52 13.99 5.10
C ARG A 159 -17.03 13.79 4.80
N LEU A 160 -16.70 13.28 3.61
CA LEU A 160 -15.32 13.24 3.12
C LEU A 160 -14.79 14.65 2.81
N GLY A 161 -15.64 15.58 2.38
CA GLY A 161 -15.30 16.98 2.15
C GLY A 161 -14.93 17.74 3.42
N VAL A 162 -15.40 17.32 4.60
CA VAL A 162 -14.95 17.89 5.88
C VAL A 162 -13.54 17.39 6.25
N TRP A 163 -13.20 16.14 5.88
CA TRP A 163 -11.90 15.54 6.20
C TRP A 163 -10.83 15.82 5.11
N ILE A 164 -11.23 15.98 3.85
CA ILE A 164 -10.36 16.17 2.67
C ILE A 164 -10.48 17.60 2.10
N GLY A 165 -11.50 18.38 2.46
CA GLY A 165 -11.68 19.77 2.02
C GLY A 165 -10.51 20.73 2.30
N PRO A 166 -9.74 20.56 3.39
CA PRO A 166 -8.53 21.35 3.60
C PRO A 166 -7.42 21.09 2.56
N LEU A 167 -7.44 19.93 1.88
CA LEU A 167 -6.41 19.55 0.90
C LEU A 167 -6.63 20.16 -0.49
N PHE A 168 -7.84 20.61 -0.83
CA PHE A 168 -8.17 21.07 -2.19
C PHE A 168 -8.54 22.55 -2.31
N HIS A 169 -8.81 23.25 -1.20
CA HIS A 169 -9.01 24.71 -1.21
C HIS A 169 -7.69 25.48 -1.02
N HIS A 170 -6.82 25.47 -2.02
CA HIS A 170 -5.64 26.36 -2.07
C HIS A 170 -5.58 27.23 -3.34
N ARG A 171 -6.72 27.45 -4.01
CA ARG A 171 -6.84 28.38 -5.15
C ARG A 171 -6.86 29.87 -4.72
N ARG A 172 -6.01 30.25 -3.78
CA ARG A 172 -5.60 31.65 -3.51
C ARG A 172 -4.11 31.76 -3.82
N THR A 173 -3.73 31.52 -5.07
CA THR A 173 -2.33 31.64 -5.53
C THR A 173 -1.99 33.00 -6.12
N ASP A 174 -2.94 33.92 -6.21
CA ASP A 174 -2.72 35.26 -6.79
C ASP A 174 -3.06 36.42 -5.82
N ALA A 175 -3.29 36.14 -4.54
CA ALA A 175 -3.30 37.19 -3.53
C ALA A 175 -1.85 37.56 -3.25
N GLY A 176 -1.43 38.73 -3.70
CA GLY A 176 -0.02 39.14 -3.70
C GLY A 176 0.69 38.97 -2.35
N LEU A 177 2.00 38.76 -2.41
CA LEU A 177 2.95 38.69 -1.32
C LEU A 177 2.69 39.79 -0.28
N GLN A 178 2.17 39.39 0.88
CA GLN A 178 1.94 40.30 2.00
C GLN A 178 3.15 40.30 2.96
N PHE A 179 3.20 41.28 3.85
CA PHE A 179 4.22 41.38 4.89
C PHE A 179 4.32 40.08 5.72
N ASP A 180 3.17 39.53 6.13
CA ASP A 180 3.10 38.30 6.92
C ASP A 180 3.64 37.07 6.17
N ASP A 181 3.40 36.99 4.86
CA ASP A 181 3.95 35.91 4.03
C ASP A 181 5.47 36.02 3.93
N LEU A 182 6.00 37.24 3.82
CA LEU A 182 7.43 37.49 3.74
C LEU A 182 8.11 37.11 5.05
N GLN A 183 7.56 37.52 6.19
CA GLN A 183 8.09 37.18 7.51
C GLN A 183 8.04 35.67 7.81
N ARG A 184 6.97 34.96 7.43
CA ARG A 184 6.83 33.52 7.71
C ARG A 184 7.71 32.64 6.82
N ARG A 185 8.00 33.08 5.60
CA ARG A 185 8.69 32.26 4.57
C ARG A 185 10.16 32.63 4.40
N LEU A 186 10.61 33.76 4.96
CA LEU A 186 12.01 34.15 5.01
C LEU A 186 12.71 33.46 6.19
N GLN A 187 13.85 32.83 5.90
CA GLN A 187 14.72 32.24 6.90
C GLN A 187 16.12 32.81 6.71
N VAL A 188 16.67 33.39 7.77
CA VAL A 188 18.03 33.94 7.79
C VAL A 188 18.82 33.17 8.83
N LEU A 189 19.84 32.45 8.40
CA LEU A 189 20.64 31.57 9.26
C LEU A 189 22.13 31.80 9.01
N GLN A 190 22.90 31.81 10.09
CA GLN A 190 24.37 31.85 10.00
C GLN A 190 24.93 30.45 9.70
N GLU A 191 25.88 30.36 8.77
CA GLU A 191 26.49 29.08 8.42
C GLU A 191 27.64 28.74 9.38
N ARG A 192 27.48 27.71 10.23
CA ARG A 192 28.54 27.09 11.05
C ARG A 192 29.43 28.08 11.86
N ARG A 193 28.86 29.10 12.49
CA ARG A 193 29.59 30.18 13.19
C ARG A 193 30.59 30.95 12.30
N SER A 194 30.35 30.98 10.99
CA SER A 194 31.15 31.73 10.03
C SER A 194 30.64 33.15 9.84
N ARG A 195 31.35 33.93 9.01
CA ARG A 195 30.94 35.27 8.57
C ARG A 195 29.84 35.24 7.49
N ILE A 196 29.37 34.05 7.10
CA ILE A 196 28.41 33.84 6.01
C ILE A 196 27.00 33.71 6.59
N ILE A 197 26.09 34.51 6.05
CA ILE A 197 24.67 34.55 6.37
C ILE A 197 23.90 34.04 5.15
N ASN A 198 23.17 32.95 5.32
CA ASN A 198 22.30 32.37 4.31
C ASN A 198 20.90 32.96 4.45
N VAL A 199 20.43 33.64 3.40
CA VAL A 199 19.08 34.20 3.31
C VAL A 199 18.28 33.32 2.37
N THR A 200 17.24 32.66 2.89
CA THR A 200 16.45 31.66 2.18
C THR A 200 14.97 32.04 2.14
N PHE A 201 14.33 31.89 0.98
CA PHE A 201 12.90 32.18 0.81
C PHE A 201 12.19 31.07 0.03
N GLN A 202 10.93 30.80 0.39
CA GLN A 202 10.10 29.78 -0.25
C GLN A 202 8.92 30.38 -1.02
N TRP A 203 8.81 30.05 -2.31
CA TRP A 203 7.71 30.50 -3.17
C TRP A 203 7.23 29.42 -4.15
N THR A 204 6.08 29.63 -4.80
CA THR A 204 5.51 28.70 -5.80
C THR A 204 6.20 28.75 -7.16
N SER A 205 6.91 29.83 -7.45
CA SER A 205 7.67 30.02 -8.69
C SER A 205 9.17 30.09 -8.38
N PRO A 206 10.02 29.32 -9.08
CA PRO A 206 11.47 29.27 -8.84
C PRO A 206 12.18 30.58 -9.17
N GLU A 207 11.79 31.24 -10.26
CA GLU A 207 12.36 32.54 -10.69
C GLU A 207 12.03 33.63 -9.67
N LYS A 208 10.74 33.77 -9.33
CA LYS A 208 10.28 34.75 -8.33
C LYS A 208 10.91 34.52 -6.96
N ALA A 209 11.12 33.27 -6.55
CA ALA A 209 11.80 32.97 -5.28
C ALA A 209 13.23 33.53 -5.25
N ALA A 210 13.99 33.33 -6.33
CA ALA A 210 15.36 33.84 -6.44
C ALA A 210 15.38 35.36 -6.50
N ASP A 211 14.50 35.97 -7.30
CA ASP A 211 14.40 37.42 -7.44
C ASP A 211 14.03 38.11 -6.12
N ILE A 212 13.10 37.54 -5.34
CA ILE A 212 12.72 38.07 -4.02
C ILE A 212 13.93 38.08 -3.08
N VAL A 213 14.67 36.97 -2.99
CA VAL A 213 15.85 36.88 -2.12
C VAL A 213 16.95 37.84 -2.57
N ASN A 214 17.22 37.90 -3.87
CA ASN A 214 18.21 38.80 -4.44
C ASN A 214 17.86 40.27 -4.14
N ARG A 215 16.56 40.63 -4.21
CA ARG A 215 16.10 41.98 -3.86
C ARG A 215 16.25 42.28 -2.37
N ILE A 216 15.91 41.34 -1.49
CA ILE A 216 16.08 41.47 -0.03
C ILE A 216 17.54 41.76 0.31
N VAL A 217 18.46 40.99 -0.27
CA VAL A 217 19.90 41.13 -0.01
C VAL A 217 20.46 42.42 -0.63
N ALA A 218 20.07 42.75 -1.86
CA ALA A 218 20.56 43.95 -2.54
C ALA A 218 20.17 45.24 -1.79
N LEU A 219 18.91 45.35 -1.36
CA LEU A 219 18.45 46.51 -0.58
C LEU A 219 19.11 46.58 0.79
N TYR A 220 19.45 45.43 1.38
CA TYR A 220 20.14 45.40 2.66
C TYR A 220 21.55 45.97 2.55
N VAL A 221 22.33 45.48 1.58
CA VAL A 221 23.69 45.96 1.32
C VAL A 221 23.68 47.45 0.95
N GLN A 222 22.70 47.88 0.15
CA GLN A 222 22.52 49.29 -0.18
C GLN A 222 22.22 50.14 1.06
N SER A 223 21.25 49.73 1.89
CA SER A 223 20.91 50.46 3.12
C SER A 223 22.08 50.53 4.09
N ASN A 224 22.90 49.48 4.18
CA ASN A 224 24.08 49.46 5.04
C ASN A 224 25.18 50.39 4.51
N ALA A 225 25.40 50.41 3.19
CA ALA A 225 26.33 51.35 2.55
C ALA A 225 25.90 52.82 2.76
N GLU A 226 24.61 53.11 2.65
CA GLU A 226 24.04 54.44 2.88
C GLU A 226 24.19 54.88 4.36
N GLN A 227 23.90 53.98 5.30
CA GLN A 227 24.11 54.26 6.74
C GLN A 227 25.57 54.52 7.07
N GLN A 228 26.50 53.72 6.51
CA GLN A 228 27.92 53.91 6.72
C GLN A 228 28.40 55.26 6.16
N ARG A 229 27.97 55.63 4.95
CA ARG A 229 28.26 56.95 4.36
C ARG A 229 27.71 58.08 5.21
N ALA A 230 26.47 57.96 5.70
CA ALA A 230 25.86 58.98 6.55
C ALA A 230 26.61 59.14 7.89
N TYR A 231 27.06 58.02 8.48
CA TYR A 231 27.88 58.04 9.70
C TYR A 231 29.23 58.75 9.45
N THR A 232 29.96 58.35 8.40
CA THR A 232 31.24 58.96 8.02
C THR A 232 31.10 60.44 7.71
N ALA A 233 30.08 60.84 6.95
CA ALA A 233 29.80 62.25 6.67
C ALA A 233 29.51 63.06 7.95
N GLY A 234 28.77 62.48 8.90
CA GLY A 234 28.51 63.10 10.20
C GLY A 234 29.76 63.22 11.08
N GLU A 235 30.68 62.26 11.02
CA GLU A 235 31.97 62.32 11.71
C GLU A 235 32.86 63.42 11.12
N LEU A 236 32.95 63.50 9.78
CA LEU A 236 33.68 64.56 9.09
C LEU A 236 33.12 65.96 9.42
N ALA A 237 31.79 66.13 9.45
CA ALA A 237 31.17 67.40 9.82
C ALA A 237 31.53 67.84 11.25
N ARG A 238 31.58 66.89 12.21
CA ARG A 238 32.00 67.16 13.60
C ARG A 238 33.50 67.52 13.68
N LEU A 239 34.34 66.89 12.86
CA LEU A 239 35.76 67.23 12.79
C LEU A 239 35.95 68.63 12.20
N ASP A 240 35.22 68.98 11.14
CA ASP A 240 35.24 70.31 10.52
C ASP A 240 34.83 71.40 11.53
N GLU A 241 33.79 71.18 12.33
CA GLU A 241 33.36 72.11 13.40
C GLU A 241 34.45 72.30 14.47
N ARG A 242 35.07 71.20 14.93
CA ARG A 242 36.18 71.25 15.89
C ARG A 242 37.39 71.99 15.31
N MET A 243 37.73 71.72 14.06
CA MET A 243 38.82 72.40 13.36
C MET A 243 38.55 73.90 13.21
N ALA A 244 37.31 74.30 12.90
CA ALA A 244 36.93 75.71 12.85
C ALA A 244 37.08 76.41 14.22
N THR A 245 36.68 75.72 15.29
CA THR A 245 36.81 76.24 16.67
C THR A 245 38.28 76.41 17.08
N VAL A 246 39.10 75.37 16.87
CA VAL A 246 40.54 75.41 17.19
C VAL A 246 41.24 76.48 16.36
N LYS A 247 40.89 76.63 15.07
CA LYS A 247 41.43 77.68 14.21
C LYS A 247 41.09 79.08 14.75
N ALA A 248 39.85 79.32 15.14
CA ALA A 248 39.44 80.58 15.74
C ALA A 248 40.20 80.87 17.05
N ASP A 249 40.48 79.85 17.85
CA ASP A 249 41.29 80.01 19.07
C ASP A 249 42.75 80.31 18.77
N ILE A 250 43.36 79.70 17.74
CA ILE A 250 44.70 80.08 17.25
C ILE A 250 44.73 81.55 16.82
N GLU A 251 43.73 82.01 16.06
CA GLU A 251 43.64 83.41 15.62
C GLU A 251 43.50 84.37 16.81
N ARG A 252 42.67 84.02 17.82
CA ARG A 252 42.54 84.79 19.06
C ARG A 252 43.82 84.83 19.87
N THR A 253 44.48 83.69 20.09
CA THR A 253 45.70 83.63 20.91
C THR A 253 46.89 84.28 20.22
N SER A 254 47.01 84.15 18.88
CA SER A 254 48.05 84.82 18.10
C SER A 254 47.86 86.34 18.06
N ALA A 255 46.62 86.82 17.90
CA ALA A 255 46.32 88.25 18.00
C ALA A 255 46.64 88.81 19.41
N ALA A 256 46.27 88.08 20.47
CA ALA A 256 46.59 88.45 21.86
C ALA A 256 48.10 88.44 22.13
N LEU A 257 48.83 87.47 21.56
CA LEU A 257 50.29 87.40 21.64
C LEU A 257 50.94 88.59 20.94
N HIS A 258 50.50 88.94 19.72
CA HIS A 258 51.00 90.13 19.01
C HIS A 258 50.76 91.42 19.80
N GLN A 259 49.59 91.58 20.41
CA GLN A 259 49.29 92.73 21.27
C GLN A 259 50.17 92.76 22.53
N ALA A 260 50.43 91.61 23.15
CA ALA A 260 51.30 91.52 24.34
C ALA A 260 52.76 91.87 24.01
N ILE A 261 53.27 91.41 22.86
CA ILE A 261 54.63 91.75 22.37
C ILE A 261 54.73 93.24 22.06
N GLN A 262 53.74 93.83 21.39
CA GLN A 262 53.72 95.27 21.07
C GLN A 262 53.71 96.13 22.33
N ARG A 263 52.83 95.84 23.30
CA ARG A 263 52.81 96.56 24.59
C ARG A 263 54.14 96.49 25.32
N ARG A 264 54.81 95.34 25.30
CA ARG A 264 56.15 95.19 25.91
C ARG A 264 57.22 96.00 25.17
N ALA A 265 57.14 96.10 23.84
CA ALA A 265 58.03 96.94 23.04
C ALA A 265 57.82 98.44 23.30
N ASP A 266 56.58 98.86 23.58
CA ASP A 266 56.23 100.25 23.91
C ASP A 266 56.64 100.64 25.34
N VAL A 267 56.50 99.74 26.32
CA VAL A 267 56.94 99.94 27.72
C VAL A 267 58.48 100.03 27.83
N GLY A 268 59.22 99.31 26.98
CA GLY A 268 60.69 99.42 26.90
C GLY A 268 61.21 100.78 26.42
N ARG A 269 60.35 101.66 25.87
CA ARG A 269 60.74 103.00 25.41
C ARG A 269 60.45 104.12 26.42
N ASN A 270 59.60 103.88 27.43
CA ASN A 270 59.26 104.86 28.47
C ASN A 270 59.60 104.28 29.85
N ALA A 271 60.76 104.63 30.40
CA ALA A 271 61.18 104.19 31.73
C ALA A 271 60.36 104.88 32.84
N GLY A 272 59.79 104.06 33.74
CA GLY A 272 59.27 104.48 35.05
C GLY A 272 57.74 104.47 35.17
N GLY A 273 57.15 103.32 35.46
CA GLY A 273 55.73 103.20 35.84
C GLY A 273 55.40 101.75 36.23
N GLU A 274 54.81 101.60 37.41
CA GLU A 274 54.65 100.36 38.17
C GLU A 274 53.85 99.25 37.46
N GLU A 275 54.34 98.01 37.63
CA GLU A 275 53.67 96.76 37.27
C GLU A 275 52.48 96.50 38.19
N GLN A 276 51.25 96.71 37.71
CA GLN A 276 50.05 96.14 38.33
C GLN A 276 48.88 96.10 37.35
N GLY A 277 48.62 94.91 36.78
CA GLY A 277 47.43 94.66 35.96
C GLY A 277 47.55 93.46 35.02
N ALA A 278 47.56 92.24 35.59
CA ALA A 278 47.24 90.95 34.94
C ALA A 278 47.45 90.84 33.41
N SER A 279 48.65 91.08 32.92
CA SER A 279 49.03 90.79 31.53
C SER A 279 49.54 89.35 31.45
N ALA A 280 48.85 88.51 30.68
CA ALA A 280 49.25 87.13 30.42
C ALA A 280 50.69 87.08 29.87
N ASP A 281 51.53 86.19 30.43
CA ASP A 281 52.92 86.01 30.00
C ASP A 281 52.97 85.63 28.51
N PRO A 282 53.70 86.38 27.64
CA PRO A 282 53.82 86.03 26.23
C PRO A 282 54.34 84.60 26.00
N ARG A 283 55.18 84.06 26.89
CA ARG A 283 55.66 82.67 26.80
C ARG A 283 54.56 81.63 27.04
N GLU A 284 53.52 81.97 27.78
CA GLU A 284 52.36 81.11 27.99
C GLU A 284 51.42 81.16 26.77
N LEU A 285 51.23 82.33 26.17
CA LEU A 285 50.45 82.49 24.93
C LEU A 285 51.11 81.82 23.72
N GLU A 286 52.45 81.88 23.62
CA GLU A 286 53.23 81.13 22.62
C GLU A 286 53.02 79.62 22.77
N ARG A 287 53.12 79.09 24.00
CA ARG A 287 52.89 77.67 24.28
C ARG A 287 51.47 77.24 23.91
N ARG A 288 50.46 78.04 24.25
CA ARG A 288 49.05 77.76 23.89
C ARG A 288 48.82 77.79 22.38
N THR A 289 49.42 78.75 21.68
CA THR A 289 49.29 78.86 20.22
C THR A 289 49.98 77.68 19.53
N ALA A 290 51.17 77.29 19.99
CA ALA A 290 51.88 76.12 19.50
C ALA A 290 51.10 74.81 19.75
N ALA A 291 50.51 74.65 20.94
CA ALA A 291 49.69 73.49 21.29
C ALA A 291 48.41 73.40 20.42
N ASN A 292 47.71 74.52 20.22
CA ASN A 292 46.53 74.55 19.35
C ASN A 292 46.89 74.28 17.88
N ALA A 293 48.04 74.77 17.40
CA ALA A 293 48.52 74.48 16.05
C ALA A 293 48.84 72.98 15.85
N GLN A 294 49.43 72.32 16.84
CA GLN A 294 49.66 70.88 16.83
C GLN A 294 48.34 70.09 16.83
N LEU A 295 47.36 70.51 17.64
CA LEU A 295 46.03 69.90 17.64
C LEU A 295 45.31 70.08 16.29
N TYR A 296 45.41 71.25 15.68
CA TYR A 296 44.85 71.49 14.35
C TYR A 296 45.49 70.59 13.29
N ALA A 297 46.82 70.46 13.31
CA ALA A 297 47.53 69.58 12.39
C ALA A 297 47.14 68.11 12.56
N SER A 298 46.94 67.62 13.79
CA SER A 298 46.50 66.25 14.03
C SER A 298 45.05 66.00 13.60
N LEU A 299 44.14 66.97 13.80
CA LEU A 299 42.77 66.90 13.30
C LEU A 299 42.71 66.91 11.76
N LEU A 300 43.53 67.74 11.10
CA LEU A 300 43.64 67.77 9.65
C LEU A 300 44.16 66.43 9.10
N GLN A 301 45.15 65.85 9.76
CA GLN A 301 45.67 64.54 9.39
C GLN A 301 44.58 63.46 9.53
N ARG A 302 43.85 63.46 10.66
CA ARG A 302 42.75 62.53 10.88
C ARG A 302 41.62 62.69 9.85
N GLN A 303 41.32 63.92 9.46
CA GLN A 303 40.33 64.19 8.42
C GLN A 303 40.76 63.60 7.07
N LYS A 304 42.03 63.78 6.68
CA LYS A 304 42.57 63.20 5.44
C LYS A 304 42.48 61.68 5.45
N GLU A 305 42.86 61.04 6.56
CA GLU A 305 42.74 59.58 6.73
C GLU A 305 41.29 59.09 6.51
N ILE A 306 40.30 59.78 7.09
CA ILE A 306 38.89 59.41 6.95
C ILE A 306 38.39 59.66 5.52
N ARG A 307 38.78 60.77 4.88
CA ARG A 307 38.39 61.05 3.48
C ARG A 307 38.99 60.06 2.49
N GLU A 308 40.25 59.65 2.68
CA GLU A 308 40.88 58.61 1.88
C GLU A 308 40.17 57.25 2.06
N GLN A 309 39.68 56.96 3.27
CA GLN A 309 38.84 55.77 3.52
C GLN A 309 37.42 55.90 2.96
N GLU A 310 36.87 57.11 2.89
CA GLU A 310 35.58 57.40 2.27
C GLU A 310 35.58 57.15 0.75
N GLU A 311 36.69 57.46 0.06
CA GLU A 311 36.84 57.12 -1.36
C GLU A 311 36.88 55.60 -1.61
N LEU A 312 37.24 54.82 -0.58
CA LEU A 312 37.34 53.36 -0.61
C LEU A 312 36.14 52.65 0.03
N VAL A 313 35.00 53.31 0.27
CA VAL A 313 33.82 52.76 0.99
C VAL A 313 33.46 51.36 0.46
N ASN A 314 33.96 50.36 1.18
CA ASN A 314 33.51 48.99 1.08
C ASN A 314 32.43 48.84 2.14
N PRO A 315 31.20 48.45 1.76
CA PRO A 315 30.18 48.16 2.76
C PRO A 315 30.69 47.06 3.70
N ASP A 316 30.40 47.18 4.99
CA ASP A 316 30.71 46.16 6.02
C ASP A 316 30.11 44.77 5.70
N VAL A 317 29.23 44.73 4.71
CA VAL A 317 28.52 43.57 4.23
C VAL A 317 28.60 43.54 2.71
N SER A 318 29.03 42.41 2.15
CA SER A 318 29.06 42.18 0.71
C SER A 318 28.27 40.93 0.34
N ILE A 319 27.75 40.91 -0.89
CA ILE A 319 27.05 39.75 -1.43
C ILE A 319 28.11 38.73 -1.86
N LEU A 320 28.11 37.55 -1.25
CA LEU A 320 29.01 36.47 -1.62
C LEU A 320 28.48 35.72 -2.84
N SER A 321 27.18 35.40 -2.86
CA SER A 321 26.53 34.77 -4.00
C SER A 321 25.05 35.17 -4.08
N LEU A 322 24.59 35.41 -5.31
CA LEU A 322 23.18 35.66 -5.60
C LEU A 322 22.41 34.34 -5.68
N ALA A 323 21.14 34.36 -5.29
CA ALA A 323 20.25 33.23 -5.42
C ALA A 323 20.02 32.89 -6.90
N SER A 324 20.16 31.61 -7.21
CA SER A 324 19.82 31.03 -8.52
C SER A 324 18.46 30.32 -8.44
N PRO A 325 17.66 30.32 -9.53
CA PRO A 325 16.39 29.59 -9.56
C PRO A 325 16.60 28.08 -9.32
N PRO A 326 15.93 27.48 -8.32
CA PRO A 326 16.09 26.06 -8.03
C PRO A 326 15.47 25.19 -9.13
N SER A 327 16.19 24.16 -9.55
CA SER A 327 15.76 23.24 -10.64
C SER A 327 14.73 22.18 -10.20
N ARG A 328 14.56 21.96 -8.89
CA ARG A 328 13.63 20.98 -8.33
C ARG A 328 12.82 21.60 -7.20
N PRO A 329 11.53 21.22 -7.05
CA PRO A 329 10.73 21.66 -5.93
C PRO A 329 11.26 21.06 -4.62
N SER A 330 11.27 21.85 -3.55
CA SER A 330 11.67 21.42 -2.21
C SER A 330 10.55 20.69 -1.46
N SER A 331 9.29 20.94 -1.84
CA SER A 331 8.14 20.19 -1.35
C SER A 331 6.99 20.21 -2.36
N PRO A 332 6.14 19.17 -2.38
CA PRO A 332 6.25 17.91 -1.66
C PRO A 332 7.13 16.88 -2.37
N ASN A 333 7.83 16.03 -1.59
CA ASN A 333 8.51 14.85 -2.12
C ASN A 333 7.50 13.72 -2.31
N PRO A 334 7.16 13.29 -3.54
CA PRO A 334 6.10 12.30 -3.78
C PRO A 334 6.38 10.96 -3.08
N ILE A 335 7.66 10.60 -2.91
CA ILE A 335 8.11 9.40 -2.20
C ILE A 335 7.64 9.38 -0.74
N LEU A 336 7.58 10.54 -0.07
CA LEU A 336 7.18 10.67 1.33
C LEU A 336 5.69 10.31 1.53
N PHE A 337 4.86 10.48 0.50
CA PHE A 337 3.42 10.16 0.55
C PHE A 337 3.14 8.75 0.01
N MET A 338 3.93 8.29 -0.96
CA MET A 338 3.76 6.98 -1.59
C MET A 338 4.03 5.82 -0.62
N LEU A 339 5.08 5.91 0.21
CA LEU A 339 5.47 4.81 1.10
C LEU A 339 4.44 4.55 2.23
N PRO A 340 3.95 5.57 2.97
CA PRO A 340 2.87 5.36 3.93
C PRO A 340 1.58 4.85 3.28
N ALA A 341 1.22 5.38 2.11
CA ALA A 341 0.03 4.94 1.37
C ALA A 341 0.12 3.47 0.94
N LEU A 342 1.32 3.01 0.52
CA LEU A 342 1.57 1.62 0.18
C LEU A 342 1.34 0.71 1.40
N ILE A 343 1.87 1.09 2.58
CA ILE A 343 1.72 0.31 3.81
C ILE A 343 0.24 0.21 4.21
N VAL A 344 -0.48 1.34 4.25
CA VAL A 344 -1.92 1.36 4.60
C VAL A 344 -2.73 0.52 3.62
N SER A 345 -2.42 0.61 2.32
CA SER A 345 -3.12 -0.15 1.29
C SER A 345 -2.80 -1.65 1.34
N LEU A 346 -1.58 -2.03 1.76
CA LEU A 346 -1.21 -3.44 1.99
C LEU A 346 -1.98 -4.04 3.17
N ILE A 347 -2.11 -3.29 4.27
CA ILE A 347 -2.89 -3.70 5.45
C ILE A 347 -4.37 -3.83 5.08
N CYS A 348 -4.93 -2.82 4.44
CA CYS A 348 -6.33 -2.82 4.01
C CYS A 348 -6.60 -3.96 3.01
N GLY A 349 -5.74 -4.13 2.01
CA GLY A 349 -5.85 -5.22 1.03
C GLY A 349 -5.77 -6.60 1.68
N SER A 350 -4.90 -6.78 2.68
CA SER A 350 -4.81 -8.02 3.47
C SER A 350 -6.10 -8.29 4.25
N PHE A 351 -6.68 -7.25 4.88
CA PHE A 351 -7.92 -7.37 5.62
C PHE A 351 -9.11 -7.73 4.71
N VAL A 352 -9.24 -7.06 3.56
CA VAL A 352 -10.27 -7.37 2.55
C VAL A 352 -10.09 -8.80 2.02
N ALA A 353 -8.85 -9.24 1.78
CA ALA A 353 -8.57 -10.60 1.34
C ALA A 353 -9.01 -11.66 2.36
N LEU A 354 -8.80 -11.41 3.66
CA LEU A 354 -9.26 -12.28 4.73
C LEU A 354 -10.80 -12.34 4.80
N ILE A 355 -11.47 -11.18 4.68
CA ILE A 355 -12.94 -11.13 4.65
C ILE A 355 -13.49 -11.89 3.45
N GLN A 356 -12.94 -11.69 2.25
CA GLN A 356 -13.39 -12.42 1.06
C GLN A 356 -13.25 -13.93 1.21
N GLU A 357 -12.16 -14.41 1.82
CA GLU A 357 -11.99 -15.85 2.05
C GLU A 357 -13.00 -16.37 3.08
N ARG A 358 -13.32 -15.60 4.12
CA ARG A 358 -14.31 -15.97 5.14
C ARG A 358 -15.74 -15.99 4.60
N LEU A 359 -16.06 -15.10 3.66
CA LEU A 359 -17.38 -15.06 3.01
C LEU A 359 -17.56 -16.16 1.96
N ASP A 360 -16.47 -16.79 1.52
CA ASP A 360 -16.49 -17.88 0.55
C ASP A 360 -16.83 -19.21 1.23
N LYS A 361 -18.13 -19.51 1.31
CA LYS A 361 -18.68 -20.75 1.86
C LYS A 361 -18.74 -21.92 0.86
N SER A 362 -17.87 -21.93 -0.16
CA SER A 362 -17.80 -23.04 -1.12
C SER A 362 -17.11 -24.27 -0.53
N LEU A 363 -17.50 -25.47 -1.00
CA LEU A 363 -16.94 -26.74 -0.55
C LEU A 363 -15.61 -27.04 -1.26
N ARG A 364 -14.52 -27.25 -0.52
CA ARG A 364 -13.16 -27.40 -1.06
C ARG A 364 -12.35 -28.60 -0.57
N SER A 365 -12.75 -29.24 0.53
CA SER A 365 -12.08 -30.44 1.04
C SER A 365 -13.06 -31.58 1.26
N GLU A 366 -12.53 -32.81 1.32
CA GLU A 366 -13.33 -34.00 1.61
C GLU A 366 -14.00 -33.90 2.99
N LYS A 367 -13.26 -33.36 3.97
CA LYS A 367 -13.78 -33.09 5.31
C LYS A 367 -14.90 -32.06 5.30
N GLU A 368 -14.72 -30.92 4.61
CA GLU A 368 -15.77 -29.90 4.50
C GLU A 368 -17.05 -30.43 3.85
N ILE A 369 -16.93 -31.31 2.85
CA ILE A 369 -18.06 -31.95 2.18
C ILE A 369 -18.77 -32.92 3.14
N THR A 370 -17.98 -33.75 3.84
CA THR A 370 -18.49 -34.73 4.79
C THR A 370 -19.23 -34.05 5.95
N ASP A 371 -18.61 -33.03 6.55
CA ASP A 371 -19.19 -32.24 7.65
C ASP A 371 -20.43 -31.46 7.18
N ALA A 372 -20.41 -30.93 5.94
CA ALA A 372 -21.54 -30.18 5.40
C ALA A 372 -22.75 -31.06 5.07
N LEU A 373 -22.54 -32.20 4.44
CA LEU A 373 -23.61 -33.03 3.89
C LEU A 373 -24.01 -34.16 4.82
N GLY A 374 -23.16 -34.54 5.78
CA GLY A 374 -23.34 -35.76 6.56
C GLY A 374 -23.33 -37.01 5.69
N LEU A 375 -22.58 -36.99 4.58
CA LEU A 375 -22.34 -38.13 3.69
C LEU A 375 -20.85 -38.40 3.61
N SER A 376 -20.45 -39.66 3.48
CA SER A 376 -19.04 -39.98 3.21
C SER A 376 -18.62 -39.40 1.85
N CYS A 377 -17.59 -38.54 1.84
CA CYS A 377 -16.98 -38.07 0.62
C CYS A 377 -16.04 -39.15 0.08
N ILE A 378 -16.39 -39.78 -1.05
CA ILE A 378 -15.63 -40.92 -1.59
C ILE A 378 -14.49 -40.52 -2.53
N GLY A 379 -14.36 -39.23 -2.82
CA GLY A 379 -13.19 -38.71 -3.53
C GLY A 379 -13.38 -37.34 -4.19
N LEU A 380 -12.30 -36.92 -4.86
CA LEU A 380 -12.16 -35.65 -5.54
C LEU A 380 -11.74 -35.90 -7.00
N VAL A 381 -12.63 -35.62 -7.95
CA VAL A 381 -12.39 -35.84 -9.39
C VAL A 381 -11.79 -34.61 -10.03
N PRO A 382 -10.55 -34.69 -10.57
CA PRO A 382 -9.88 -33.59 -11.24
C PRO A 382 -10.66 -33.05 -12.43
N GLN A 383 -10.48 -31.76 -12.73
CA GLN A 383 -10.91 -31.22 -14.01
C GLN A 383 -10.03 -31.80 -15.13
N MET A 384 -10.66 -32.30 -16.21
CA MET A 384 -9.93 -32.77 -17.39
C MET A 384 -9.19 -31.61 -18.06
N PRO A 385 -7.92 -31.79 -18.50
CA PRO A 385 -7.19 -30.75 -19.21
C PRO A 385 -7.89 -30.40 -20.52
N VAL A 386 -8.02 -29.10 -20.78
CA VAL A 386 -8.67 -28.59 -21.98
C VAL A 386 -7.79 -28.88 -23.18
N GLY A 387 -8.29 -29.65 -24.15
CA GLY A 387 -7.76 -29.66 -25.51
C GLY A 387 -7.32 -30.99 -26.11
N HIS A 388 -7.53 -32.17 -25.51
CA HIS A 388 -7.13 -33.42 -26.17
C HIS A 388 -8.24 -34.45 -26.45
N LEU A 389 -9.34 -34.53 -25.71
CA LEU A 389 -10.48 -35.40 -26.06
C LEU A 389 -11.79 -34.74 -25.56
N THR A 390 -12.80 -34.65 -26.41
CA THR A 390 -14.11 -34.04 -26.05
C THR A 390 -14.98 -34.94 -25.19
N ASP A 391 -14.65 -36.23 -25.10
CA ASP A 391 -15.43 -37.21 -24.34
C ASP A 391 -14.63 -37.80 -23.17
N ALA A 392 -15.26 -37.84 -21.99
CA ALA A 392 -14.70 -38.43 -20.79
C ALA A 392 -14.43 -39.93 -20.94
N GLY A 393 -15.26 -40.64 -21.72
CA GLY A 393 -15.06 -42.07 -21.97
C GLY A 393 -13.79 -42.35 -22.76
N ASP A 394 -13.54 -41.57 -23.82
CA ASP A 394 -12.32 -41.68 -24.62
C ASP A 394 -11.08 -41.32 -23.80
N TYR A 395 -11.18 -40.30 -22.93
CA TYR A 395 -10.04 -39.85 -22.13
C TYR A 395 -9.51 -40.92 -21.18
N VAL A 396 -10.39 -41.70 -20.54
CA VAL A 396 -9.98 -42.80 -19.66
C VAL A 396 -9.26 -43.91 -20.44
N ARG A 397 -9.67 -44.15 -21.69
CA ARG A 397 -9.05 -45.15 -22.56
C ARG A 397 -7.67 -44.71 -23.04
N VAL A 398 -7.52 -43.44 -23.41
CA VAL A 398 -6.26 -42.89 -23.95
C VAL A 398 -5.25 -42.61 -22.85
N GLU A 399 -5.70 -42.13 -21.69
CA GLU A 399 -4.84 -41.82 -20.52
C GLU A 399 -5.28 -42.60 -19.26
N PRO A 400 -5.11 -43.95 -19.21
CA PRO A 400 -5.61 -44.80 -18.14
C PRO A 400 -4.91 -44.62 -16.78
N PHE A 401 -3.76 -43.93 -16.77
CA PHE A 401 -2.98 -43.57 -15.58
C PHE A 401 -3.08 -42.08 -15.23
N SER A 402 -3.98 -41.33 -15.88
CA SER A 402 -4.22 -39.93 -15.52
C SER A 402 -4.81 -39.81 -14.10
N PRO A 403 -4.62 -38.67 -13.41
CA PRO A 403 -5.27 -38.41 -12.12
C PRO A 403 -6.80 -38.51 -12.18
N TYR A 404 -7.39 -38.22 -13.35
CA TYR A 404 -8.82 -38.39 -13.59
C TYR A 404 -9.22 -39.87 -13.63
N ALA A 405 -8.50 -40.69 -14.39
CA ALA A 405 -8.74 -42.14 -14.44
C ALA A 405 -8.54 -42.81 -13.08
N GLU A 406 -7.55 -42.38 -12.29
CA GLU A 406 -7.34 -42.85 -10.93
C GLU A 406 -8.51 -42.48 -10.00
N ALA A 407 -9.04 -41.25 -10.10
CA ALA A 407 -10.21 -40.85 -9.32
C ALA A 407 -11.46 -41.68 -9.67
N LEU A 408 -11.65 -42.03 -10.95
CA LEU A 408 -12.72 -42.94 -11.38
C LEU A 408 -12.51 -44.36 -10.88
N ARG A 409 -11.28 -44.88 -10.91
CA ARG A 409 -10.91 -46.19 -10.37
C ARG A 409 -11.21 -46.29 -8.88
N SER A 410 -10.77 -45.29 -8.11
CA SER A 410 -11.06 -45.18 -6.68
C SER A 410 -12.57 -45.11 -6.41
N THR A 411 -13.30 -44.27 -7.16
CA THR A 411 -14.76 -44.15 -7.06
C THR A 411 -15.46 -45.48 -7.34
N ALA A 412 -15.08 -46.17 -8.41
CA ALA A 412 -15.67 -47.44 -8.81
C ALA A 412 -15.35 -48.57 -7.81
N ALA A 413 -14.16 -48.57 -7.22
CA ALA A 413 -13.78 -49.50 -6.15
C ALA A 413 -14.60 -49.28 -4.88
N THR A 414 -14.71 -48.02 -4.42
CA THR A 414 -15.50 -47.67 -3.21
C THR A 414 -16.99 -47.99 -3.39
N LEU A 415 -17.53 -47.76 -4.60
CA LEU A 415 -18.92 -48.11 -4.94
C LEU A 415 -19.11 -49.59 -5.30
N ARG A 416 -18.02 -50.36 -5.40
CA ARG A 416 -18.03 -51.80 -5.74
C ARG A 416 -18.74 -52.11 -7.06
N LEU A 417 -18.56 -51.24 -8.07
CA LEU A 417 -19.27 -51.31 -9.36
C LEU A 417 -18.86 -52.47 -10.28
N ALA A 418 -17.71 -53.09 -10.00
CA ALA A 418 -17.17 -54.19 -10.80
C ALA A 418 -17.27 -55.56 -10.11
N GLU A 419 -17.85 -55.61 -8.91
CA GLU A 419 -17.99 -56.82 -8.10
C GLU A 419 -19.33 -57.54 -8.39
N PRO A 420 -19.31 -58.85 -8.70
CA PRO A 420 -20.54 -59.62 -8.88
C PRO A 420 -21.42 -59.60 -7.62
N GLY A 421 -22.73 -59.40 -7.79
CA GLY A 421 -23.73 -59.50 -6.72
C GLY A 421 -23.86 -58.29 -5.78
N HIS A 422 -23.14 -57.19 -6.04
CA HIS A 422 -23.16 -55.98 -5.20
C HIS A 422 -24.05 -54.87 -5.80
N VAL A 423 -23.51 -53.65 -5.91
CA VAL A 423 -24.21 -52.47 -6.40
C VAL A 423 -24.36 -52.60 -7.92
N LYS A 424 -25.59 -52.83 -8.39
CA LYS A 424 -25.88 -52.90 -9.82
C LYS A 424 -26.33 -51.58 -10.39
N THR A 425 -27.09 -50.78 -9.63
CA THR A 425 -27.68 -49.53 -10.11
C THR A 425 -27.17 -48.33 -9.32
N VAL A 426 -26.48 -47.39 -9.97
CA VAL A 426 -26.02 -46.14 -9.33
C VAL A 426 -26.72 -44.95 -9.95
N LEU A 427 -27.38 -44.16 -9.11
CA LEU A 427 -27.92 -42.86 -9.47
C LEU A 427 -26.88 -41.78 -9.22
N ILE A 428 -26.56 -41.00 -10.24
CA ILE A 428 -25.71 -39.81 -10.11
C ILE A 428 -26.62 -38.59 -10.21
N SER A 429 -26.66 -37.78 -9.16
CA SER A 429 -27.41 -36.51 -9.13
C SER A 429 -26.52 -35.41 -8.54
N SER A 430 -26.90 -34.16 -8.75
CA SER A 430 -26.12 -33.00 -8.33
C SER A 430 -27.02 -31.95 -7.69
N SER A 431 -26.42 -30.96 -7.02
CA SER A 431 -27.17 -29.85 -6.44
C SER A 431 -27.79 -28.97 -7.53
N ILE A 432 -26.97 -28.56 -8.50
CA ILE A 432 -27.31 -27.65 -9.59
C ILE A 432 -26.74 -28.15 -10.92
N ALA A 433 -27.21 -27.56 -12.02
CA ALA A 433 -26.69 -27.91 -13.35
C ALA A 433 -25.20 -27.48 -13.50
N GLY A 434 -24.42 -28.29 -14.23
CA GLY A 434 -23.03 -27.97 -14.56
C GLY A 434 -21.98 -28.45 -13.55
N GLU A 435 -22.35 -29.26 -12.56
CA GLU A 435 -21.43 -29.83 -11.56
C GLU A 435 -20.72 -31.11 -12.05
N GLY A 436 -20.64 -31.36 -13.37
CA GLY A 436 -19.86 -32.48 -13.91
C GLY A 436 -20.49 -33.88 -13.78
N LYS A 437 -21.75 -33.98 -13.33
CA LYS A 437 -22.49 -35.26 -13.18
C LYS A 437 -22.46 -36.16 -14.42
N THR A 438 -22.72 -35.62 -15.61
CA THR A 438 -22.76 -36.37 -16.89
C THR A 438 -21.37 -36.83 -17.30
N THR A 439 -20.37 -35.97 -17.10
CA THR A 439 -18.96 -36.30 -17.36
C THR A 439 -18.50 -37.44 -16.46
N LEU A 440 -18.83 -37.38 -15.16
CA LEU A 440 -18.55 -38.44 -14.21
C LEU A 440 -19.27 -39.75 -14.57
N ALA A 441 -20.55 -39.68 -14.94
CA ALA A 441 -21.35 -40.83 -15.34
C ALA A 441 -20.77 -41.55 -16.57
N ARG A 442 -20.38 -40.80 -17.60
CA ARG A 442 -19.71 -41.34 -18.79
C ARG A 442 -18.35 -41.94 -18.46
N GLY A 443 -17.55 -41.26 -17.65
CA GLY A 443 -16.23 -41.75 -17.22
C GLY A 443 -16.33 -43.07 -16.44
N LEU A 444 -17.26 -43.17 -15.48
CA LEU A 444 -17.52 -44.40 -14.73
C LEU A 444 -18.02 -45.53 -15.63
N ALA A 445 -18.95 -45.25 -16.55
CA ALA A 445 -19.45 -46.26 -17.49
C ALA A 445 -18.34 -46.81 -18.40
N ALA A 446 -17.50 -45.92 -18.95
CA ALA A 446 -16.34 -46.31 -19.74
C ALA A 446 -15.33 -47.11 -18.91
N TYR A 447 -15.06 -46.70 -17.67
CA TYR A 447 -14.15 -47.43 -16.79
C TYR A 447 -14.65 -48.86 -16.50
N VAL A 448 -15.95 -49.02 -16.18
CA VAL A 448 -16.54 -50.35 -15.95
C VAL A 448 -16.53 -51.19 -17.23
N GLY A 449 -16.79 -50.58 -18.40
CA GLY A 449 -16.66 -51.22 -19.70
C GLY A 449 -15.24 -51.71 -20.00
N LEU A 450 -14.22 -50.91 -19.68
CA LEU A 450 -12.81 -51.28 -19.81
C LEU A 450 -12.40 -52.47 -18.91
N LEU A 451 -13.12 -52.71 -17.81
CA LEU A 451 -12.95 -53.91 -16.97
C LEU A 451 -13.63 -55.16 -17.58
N GLY A 452 -14.18 -55.07 -18.79
CA GLY A 452 -14.87 -56.16 -19.48
C GLY A 452 -16.26 -56.46 -18.90
N ARG A 453 -16.84 -55.54 -18.13
CA ARG A 453 -18.19 -55.68 -17.57
C ARG A 453 -19.23 -55.05 -18.50
N ARG A 454 -20.44 -55.60 -18.51
CA ARG A 454 -21.56 -55.04 -19.27
C ARG A 454 -22.08 -53.80 -18.55
N ALA A 455 -21.61 -52.63 -18.95
CA ALA A 455 -22.03 -51.34 -18.42
C ALA A 455 -23.10 -50.68 -19.30
N LEU A 456 -24.16 -50.16 -18.68
CA LEU A 456 -25.18 -49.33 -19.32
C LEU A 456 -25.24 -47.95 -18.68
N LEU A 457 -25.12 -46.90 -19.48
CA LEU A 457 -25.36 -45.53 -19.07
C LEU A 457 -26.76 -45.09 -19.53
N ILE A 458 -27.59 -44.68 -18.58
CA ILE A 458 -28.92 -44.13 -18.83
C ILE A 458 -28.86 -42.61 -18.66
N GLY A 459 -29.08 -41.87 -19.75
CA GLY A 459 -29.18 -40.41 -19.72
C GLY A 459 -30.62 -39.94 -19.52
N ILE A 460 -30.92 -39.35 -18.37
CA ILE A 460 -32.25 -38.82 -18.04
C ILE A 460 -32.27 -37.31 -18.29
N ASP A 461 -32.89 -36.88 -19.39
CA ASP A 461 -32.97 -35.47 -19.78
C ASP A 461 -34.37 -34.90 -19.49
N LEU A 462 -34.72 -34.76 -18.21
CA LEU A 462 -36.08 -34.38 -17.77
C LEU A 462 -36.34 -32.87 -17.77
N HIS A 463 -35.31 -32.02 -17.88
CA HIS A 463 -35.50 -30.56 -17.73
C HIS A 463 -34.69 -29.69 -18.69
N ARG A 464 -33.91 -30.27 -19.60
CA ARG A 464 -33.29 -29.49 -20.68
C ARG A 464 -33.66 -30.14 -21.99
N GLY A 465 -34.31 -29.38 -22.87
CA GLY A 465 -34.19 -29.62 -24.30
C GLY A 465 -32.75 -29.32 -24.74
N MET A 466 -31.76 -30.05 -24.23
CA MET A 466 -30.39 -29.91 -24.67
C MET A 466 -30.33 -30.54 -26.06
N ARG A 467 -30.38 -29.64 -27.04
CA ARG A 467 -30.07 -29.84 -28.46
C ARG A 467 -28.75 -30.60 -28.56
N VAL A 468 -28.82 -31.92 -28.62
CA VAL A 468 -27.78 -32.72 -29.27
C VAL A 468 -28.32 -33.00 -30.65
N THR A 469 -27.96 -32.14 -31.58
CA THR A 469 -27.93 -32.48 -32.99
C THR A 469 -26.82 -33.52 -33.16
N GLU A 470 -27.18 -34.79 -33.21
CA GLU A 470 -26.31 -35.81 -33.80
C GLU A 470 -26.87 -36.18 -35.16
N PHE A 471 -25.98 -36.14 -36.14
CA PHE A 471 -26.20 -36.58 -37.50
C PHE A 471 -26.17 -38.10 -37.56
N ASP A 472 -27.09 -38.71 -38.31
CA ASP A 472 -26.90 -40.06 -38.83
C ASP A 472 -25.75 -40.05 -39.86
N ASN A 473 -25.16 -41.21 -40.16
CA ASN A 473 -24.16 -41.42 -41.23
C ASN A 473 -24.66 -40.98 -42.63
N ALA A 474 -25.93 -40.59 -42.75
CA ALA A 474 -26.59 -40.07 -43.94
C ALA A 474 -26.98 -38.56 -43.87
N GLY A 475 -26.62 -37.82 -42.81
CA GLY A 475 -26.74 -36.36 -42.82
C GLY A 475 -28.12 -35.76 -42.44
N GLU A 476 -29.12 -36.56 -42.05
CA GLU A 476 -30.48 -36.03 -41.77
C GLU A 476 -30.79 -35.80 -40.27
N ARG A 477 -31.56 -34.73 -39.99
CA ARG A 477 -31.99 -34.30 -38.65
C ARG A 477 -33.32 -34.97 -38.27
N ARG A 478 -33.40 -35.69 -37.14
CA ARG A 478 -34.69 -36.23 -36.63
C ARG A 478 -34.82 -36.14 -35.11
N ILE A 479 -35.98 -35.67 -34.63
CA ILE A 479 -36.42 -35.75 -33.23
C ILE A 479 -37.19 -37.07 -33.09
N VAL A 480 -36.73 -37.98 -32.23
CA VAL A 480 -37.32 -39.31 -32.07
C VAL A 480 -37.88 -39.45 -30.66
N GLY A 481 -39.21 -39.54 -30.56
CA GLY A 481 -39.91 -39.93 -29.34
C GLY A 481 -39.98 -41.45 -29.20
N LEU A 482 -39.89 -41.95 -27.96
CA LEU A 482 -39.83 -43.38 -27.61
C LEU A 482 -41.15 -44.17 -27.80
N GLN A 483 -42.20 -43.59 -28.38
CA GLN A 483 -43.53 -44.22 -28.34
C GLN A 483 -43.71 -45.44 -29.27
N ASN A 484 -42.69 -45.91 -30.01
CA ASN A 484 -42.86 -47.06 -30.91
C ASN A 484 -41.57 -47.84 -31.25
N ARG A 485 -40.54 -47.81 -30.40
CA ARG A 485 -39.31 -48.62 -30.59
C ARG A 485 -39.18 -49.69 -29.54
N SER A 486 -38.72 -50.87 -29.94
CA SER A 486 -38.26 -51.91 -29.00
C SER A 486 -37.15 -51.33 -28.13
N LEU A 487 -37.09 -51.75 -26.86
CA LEU A 487 -36.03 -51.34 -25.94
C LEU A 487 -34.63 -51.63 -26.51
N ALA A 488 -34.50 -52.72 -27.27
CA ALA A 488 -33.27 -53.10 -27.96
C ALA A 488 -32.84 -52.08 -29.04
N ASP A 489 -33.78 -51.45 -29.75
CA ASP A 489 -33.50 -50.51 -30.84
C ASP A 489 -33.10 -49.10 -30.34
N SER A 490 -33.27 -48.86 -29.02
CA SER A 490 -33.00 -47.59 -28.37
C SER A 490 -31.68 -47.59 -27.59
N ILE A 491 -31.13 -48.77 -27.32
CA ILE A 491 -29.81 -48.94 -26.71
C ILE A 491 -28.76 -48.84 -27.82
N ARG A 492 -27.86 -47.86 -27.71
CA ARG A 492 -26.72 -47.70 -28.62
C ARG A 492 -25.47 -48.28 -27.98
N HIS A 493 -24.88 -49.28 -28.63
CA HIS A 493 -23.54 -49.73 -28.26
C HIS A 493 -22.51 -48.68 -28.67
N ILE A 494 -21.62 -48.28 -27.75
CA ILE A 494 -20.51 -47.37 -28.05
C ILE A 494 -19.22 -48.21 -28.04
N PRO A 495 -18.87 -48.89 -29.15
CA PRO A 495 -17.77 -49.85 -29.17
C PRO A 495 -16.42 -49.23 -28.82
N GLN A 496 -16.20 -47.95 -29.10
CA GLN A 496 -14.97 -47.27 -28.74
C GLN A 496 -14.83 -47.12 -27.21
N ALA A 497 -15.92 -46.88 -26.48
CA ALA A 497 -15.90 -46.61 -25.05
C ALA A 497 -16.21 -47.84 -24.17
N GLY A 498 -16.63 -48.97 -24.77
CA GLY A 498 -16.85 -50.23 -24.08
C GLY A 498 -18.13 -50.30 -23.23
N PHE A 499 -19.09 -49.39 -23.43
CA PHE A 499 -20.36 -49.36 -22.70
C PHE A 499 -21.55 -49.08 -23.62
N ASP A 500 -22.74 -49.43 -23.16
CA ASP A 500 -24.01 -49.16 -23.85
C ASP A 500 -24.63 -47.88 -23.33
N TYR A 501 -25.28 -47.11 -24.20
CA TYR A 501 -25.94 -45.87 -23.86
C TYR A 501 -27.43 -45.92 -24.22
N LEU A 502 -28.27 -45.62 -23.23
CA LEU A 502 -29.72 -45.46 -23.39
C LEU A 502 -30.09 -44.01 -23.05
N ARG A 503 -30.57 -43.27 -24.04
CA ARG A 503 -31.13 -41.93 -23.80
C ARG A 503 -32.62 -42.04 -23.56
N ILE A 504 -33.08 -41.46 -22.45
CA ILE A 504 -34.49 -41.34 -22.14
C ILE A 504 -34.90 -39.87 -22.41
N PRO A 505 -35.60 -39.58 -23.52
CA PRO A 505 -36.10 -38.24 -23.80
C PRO A 505 -37.06 -37.81 -22.69
N GLY A 506 -37.03 -36.52 -22.34
CA GLY A 506 -37.91 -35.94 -21.33
C GLY A 506 -39.37 -36.36 -21.55
N TYR A 507 -39.94 -37.04 -20.55
CA TYR A 507 -41.30 -37.59 -20.64
C TYR A 507 -42.33 -36.45 -20.66
N ARG A 508 -43.35 -36.59 -21.53
CA ARG A 508 -44.59 -35.79 -21.49
C ARG A 508 -45.66 -36.37 -20.54
N LEU A 509 -45.30 -37.38 -19.76
CA LEU A 509 -46.19 -38.10 -18.85
C LEU A 509 -46.12 -37.51 -17.43
N ASP A 510 -47.15 -37.80 -16.62
CA ASP A 510 -47.17 -37.50 -15.20
C ASP A 510 -45.94 -38.12 -14.50
N PRO A 511 -45.12 -37.35 -13.74
CA PRO A 511 -43.86 -37.80 -13.16
C PRO A 511 -43.95 -39.09 -12.34
N ILE A 512 -45.09 -39.37 -11.72
CA ILE A 512 -45.32 -40.57 -10.92
C ILE A 512 -45.43 -41.81 -11.82
N SER A 513 -46.25 -41.74 -12.86
CA SER A 513 -46.34 -42.85 -13.84
C SER A 513 -45.01 -43.15 -14.53
N ALA A 514 -44.20 -42.11 -14.77
CA ALA A 514 -42.87 -42.25 -15.37
C ALA A 514 -41.89 -42.98 -14.45
N ILE A 515 -41.99 -42.83 -13.13
CA ILE A 515 -41.09 -43.52 -12.20
C ILE A 515 -41.39 -45.02 -12.10
N GLU A 516 -42.66 -45.43 -12.14
CA GLU A 516 -43.05 -46.84 -12.11
C GLU A 516 -42.56 -47.58 -13.36
N GLN A 517 -42.76 -46.98 -14.54
CA GLN A 517 -42.24 -47.50 -15.80
C GLN A 517 -40.71 -47.59 -15.80
N MET A 518 -40.05 -46.58 -15.22
CA MET A 518 -38.60 -46.58 -15.06
C MET A 518 -38.12 -47.68 -14.12
N ALA A 519 -38.82 -47.93 -13.01
CA ALA A 519 -38.50 -48.97 -12.05
C ALA A 519 -38.55 -50.36 -12.70
N GLU A 520 -39.61 -50.63 -13.46
CA GLU A 520 -39.76 -51.90 -14.19
C GLU A 520 -38.70 -52.04 -15.29
N LEU A 521 -38.41 -50.96 -16.02
CA LEU A 521 -37.34 -50.94 -17.00
C LEU A 521 -35.97 -51.25 -16.38
N ILE A 522 -35.61 -50.61 -15.27
CA ILE A 522 -34.37 -50.86 -14.56
C ILE A 522 -34.30 -52.30 -14.07
N ARG A 523 -35.42 -52.86 -13.58
CA ARG A 523 -35.49 -54.27 -13.15
C ARG A 523 -35.09 -55.22 -14.29
N GLN A 524 -35.59 -54.99 -15.50
CA GLN A 524 -35.23 -55.78 -16.69
C GLN A 524 -33.78 -55.57 -17.11
N LEU A 525 -33.27 -54.35 -17.04
CA LEU A 525 -31.88 -54.03 -17.40
C LEU A 525 -30.87 -54.61 -16.42
N ARG A 526 -31.22 -54.75 -15.13
CA ARG A 526 -30.37 -55.36 -14.08
C ARG A 526 -30.08 -56.85 -14.30
N GLU A 527 -30.87 -57.53 -15.13
CA GLU A 527 -30.63 -58.92 -15.55
C GLU A 527 -29.62 -59.00 -16.70
N ARG A 528 -29.58 -57.98 -17.57
CA ARG A 528 -28.75 -57.95 -18.78
C ARG A 528 -27.41 -57.26 -18.61
N TYR A 529 -27.32 -56.34 -17.66
CA TYR A 529 -26.13 -55.54 -17.40
C TYR A 529 -25.57 -55.85 -16.01
N ASP A 530 -24.24 -55.80 -15.91
CA ASP A 530 -23.55 -55.98 -14.64
C ASP A 530 -23.57 -54.67 -13.83
N CYS A 531 -23.59 -53.52 -14.53
CA CYS A 531 -23.69 -52.18 -13.93
C CYS A 531 -24.58 -51.26 -14.78
N VAL A 532 -25.51 -50.57 -14.13
CA VAL A 532 -26.41 -49.57 -14.70
C VAL A 532 -26.16 -48.23 -14.00
N ILE A 533 -25.66 -47.26 -14.73
CA ILE A 533 -25.39 -45.90 -14.24
C ILE A 533 -26.46 -44.98 -14.77
N ILE A 534 -27.13 -44.25 -13.87
CA ILE A 534 -28.20 -43.32 -14.22
C ILE A 534 -27.66 -41.89 -14.05
N ASP A 535 -27.48 -41.17 -15.15
CA ASP A 535 -27.22 -39.72 -15.14
C ASP A 535 -28.55 -39.00 -14.89
N GLY A 536 -28.85 -38.77 -13.61
CA GLY A 536 -30.06 -38.14 -13.13
C GLY A 536 -29.99 -36.61 -13.18
N PRO A 537 -31.13 -35.90 -13.17
CA PRO A 537 -31.15 -34.45 -13.22
C PRO A 537 -30.72 -33.82 -11.88
N PRO A 538 -30.35 -32.53 -11.86
CA PRO A 538 -29.96 -31.82 -10.63
C PRO A 538 -31.16 -31.64 -9.68
N ALA A 539 -30.95 -31.90 -8.39
CA ALA A 539 -32.01 -31.98 -7.37
C ALA A 539 -32.77 -30.67 -7.13
N LEU A 540 -32.12 -29.51 -7.27
CA LEU A 540 -32.78 -28.20 -7.13
C LEU A 540 -33.49 -27.74 -8.39
N ALA A 541 -33.11 -28.26 -9.57
CA ALA A 541 -33.64 -27.77 -10.84
C ALA A 541 -34.71 -28.67 -11.45
N ALA A 542 -34.82 -29.93 -11.01
CA ALA A 542 -35.76 -30.91 -11.53
C ALA A 542 -36.44 -31.64 -10.38
N ILE A 543 -37.78 -31.63 -10.36
CA ILE A 543 -38.54 -32.28 -9.30
C ILE A 543 -38.42 -33.81 -9.39
N GLU A 544 -38.24 -34.32 -10.60
CA GLU A 544 -38.11 -35.73 -10.92
C GLU A 544 -36.83 -36.34 -10.33
N ALA A 545 -35.80 -35.52 -10.08
CA ALA A 545 -34.59 -35.93 -9.37
C ALA A 545 -34.92 -36.59 -8.02
N ARG A 546 -36.01 -36.16 -7.38
CA ARG A 546 -36.47 -36.64 -6.07
C ARG A 546 -37.15 -38.00 -6.15
N LEU A 547 -37.60 -38.42 -7.32
CA LEU A 547 -38.31 -39.69 -7.54
C LEU A 547 -37.35 -40.85 -7.89
N LEU A 548 -36.13 -40.54 -8.34
CA LEU A 548 -35.14 -41.54 -8.75
C LEU A 548 -34.41 -42.31 -7.62
N PRO A 549 -34.22 -41.80 -6.39
CA PRO A 549 -33.46 -42.53 -5.37
C PRO A 549 -34.00 -43.94 -5.05
N PRO A 550 -35.33 -44.19 -4.96
CA PRO A 550 -35.87 -45.53 -4.67
C PRO A 550 -35.52 -46.61 -5.70
N ILE A 551 -35.25 -46.24 -6.96
CA ILE A 551 -34.98 -47.19 -8.06
C ILE A 551 -33.49 -47.52 -8.24
N ALA A 552 -32.60 -46.90 -7.45
CA ALA A 552 -31.16 -47.14 -7.47
C ALA A 552 -30.68 -47.85 -6.21
N ASP A 553 -29.55 -48.57 -6.28
CA ASP A 553 -28.93 -49.22 -5.13
C ASP A 553 -28.05 -48.25 -4.33
N LYS A 554 -27.43 -47.27 -5.02
CA LYS A 554 -26.63 -46.20 -4.42
C LYS A 554 -26.94 -44.85 -5.06
N LEU A 555 -26.89 -43.79 -4.25
CA LEU A 555 -26.86 -42.41 -4.72
C LEU A 555 -25.43 -41.86 -4.64
N LEU A 556 -24.91 -41.39 -5.77
CA LEU A 556 -23.70 -40.59 -5.82
C LEU A 556 -24.07 -39.11 -6.01
N PHE A 557 -23.93 -38.33 -4.95
CA PHE A 557 -24.26 -36.92 -4.92
C PHE A 557 -23.04 -36.06 -5.30
N VAL A 558 -23.17 -35.34 -6.41
CA VAL A 558 -22.09 -34.59 -7.03
C VAL A 558 -22.16 -33.12 -6.68
N VAL A 559 -21.03 -32.56 -6.25
CA VAL A 559 -20.83 -31.12 -6.05
C VAL A 559 -19.65 -30.61 -6.87
N LYS A 560 -19.66 -29.33 -7.24
CA LYS A 560 -18.53 -28.71 -7.93
C LYS A 560 -17.54 -28.11 -6.92
N TRP A 561 -16.29 -28.55 -7.01
CA TRP A 561 -15.21 -28.08 -6.15
C TRP A 561 -15.01 -26.56 -6.24
N GLY A 562 -14.94 -25.89 -5.09
CA GLY A 562 -14.68 -24.45 -4.98
C GLY A 562 -15.76 -23.55 -5.58
N SER A 563 -16.93 -24.09 -5.92
CA SER A 563 -18.04 -23.36 -6.54
C SER A 563 -19.36 -23.60 -5.82
N THR A 564 -19.67 -24.85 -5.47
CA THR A 564 -20.94 -25.18 -4.82
C THR A 564 -20.89 -24.74 -3.37
N ARG A 565 -21.84 -23.88 -2.97
CA ARG A 565 -21.96 -23.39 -1.60
C ARG A 565 -22.55 -24.48 -0.70
N ARG A 566 -22.08 -24.53 0.55
CA ARG A 566 -22.56 -25.47 1.59
C ARG A 566 -24.09 -25.53 1.66
N GLU A 567 -24.73 -24.37 1.81
CA GLU A 567 -26.19 -24.24 1.96
C GLU A 567 -26.95 -24.78 0.74
N VAL A 568 -26.43 -24.55 -0.47
CA VAL A 568 -27.05 -25.04 -1.73
C VAL A 568 -27.00 -26.56 -1.78
N ALA A 569 -25.86 -27.15 -1.44
CA ALA A 569 -25.69 -28.60 -1.44
C ALA A 569 -26.51 -29.29 -0.35
N GLN A 570 -26.60 -28.69 0.84
CA GLN A 570 -27.44 -29.17 1.94
C GLN A 570 -28.93 -29.16 1.56
N ASN A 571 -29.43 -28.07 1.00
CA ASN A 571 -30.82 -27.96 0.56
C ASN A 571 -31.15 -28.99 -0.53
N ALA A 572 -30.27 -29.13 -1.52
CA ALA A 572 -30.41 -30.12 -2.58
C ALA A 572 -30.48 -31.56 -2.04
N LEU A 573 -29.57 -31.92 -1.13
CA LEU A 573 -29.55 -33.23 -0.51
C LEU A 573 -30.78 -33.47 0.38
N GLY A 574 -31.25 -32.44 1.11
CA GLY A 574 -32.47 -32.51 1.91
C GLY A 574 -33.69 -32.90 1.09
N LEU A 575 -33.79 -32.41 -0.16
CA LEU A 575 -34.87 -32.80 -1.08
C LEU A 575 -34.80 -34.26 -1.53
N LEU A 576 -33.60 -34.85 -1.58
CA LEU A 576 -33.41 -36.27 -1.92
C LEU A 576 -33.60 -37.19 -0.70
N ARG A 577 -33.28 -36.70 0.50
CA ARG A 577 -33.43 -37.44 1.77
C ARG A 577 -34.87 -37.77 2.11
N ASN A 578 -35.78 -36.83 1.85
CA ASN A 578 -37.20 -36.94 2.24
C ASN A 578 -38.00 -37.97 1.42
N CYS A 579 -37.38 -38.73 0.51
CA CYS A 579 -38.06 -39.58 -0.47
C CYS A 579 -37.89 -41.10 -0.24
N GLY A 580 -37.59 -41.53 1.00
CA GLY A 580 -37.96 -42.89 1.44
C GLY A 580 -36.90 -44.00 1.39
N ARG A 581 -35.59 -43.67 1.33
CA ARG A 581 -34.50 -44.66 1.55
C ARG A 581 -33.40 -44.22 2.52
N PHE A 582 -33.53 -43.03 3.10
CA PHE A 582 -32.52 -42.45 3.99
C PHE A 582 -32.77 -42.72 5.47
N ASP A 583 -33.63 -43.69 5.81
CA ASP A 583 -33.87 -44.04 7.21
C ASP A 583 -32.58 -44.50 7.90
N ASN A 584 -32.44 -44.03 9.14
CA ASN A 584 -31.22 -43.78 9.92
C ASN A 584 -30.24 -44.95 10.13
N GLU A 585 -30.46 -46.13 9.55
CA GLU A 585 -29.65 -47.33 9.81
C GLU A 585 -28.67 -47.70 8.68
N ARG A 586 -28.70 -46.99 7.54
CA ARG A 586 -27.74 -47.23 6.44
C ARG A 586 -27.24 -45.92 5.84
N GLY A 587 -26.30 -45.28 6.53
CA GLY A 587 -25.43 -44.23 5.96
C GLY A 587 -24.64 -44.68 4.72
N ASP A 588 -24.76 -45.95 4.33
CA ASP A 588 -24.15 -46.56 3.16
C ASP A 588 -24.93 -46.27 1.86
N PHE A 589 -26.20 -45.84 1.88
CA PHE A 589 -26.96 -45.64 0.61
C PHE A 589 -26.40 -44.50 -0.27
N ALA A 590 -25.92 -43.41 0.34
CA ALA A 590 -25.51 -42.21 -0.39
C ALA A 590 -24.07 -41.81 -0.08
N ALA A 591 -23.33 -41.47 -1.13
CA ALA A 591 -21.97 -40.96 -1.06
C ALA A 591 -21.88 -39.60 -1.74
N ALA A 592 -20.98 -38.74 -1.28
CA ALA A 592 -20.69 -37.45 -1.91
C ALA A 592 -19.39 -37.53 -2.72
N ILE A 593 -19.31 -36.76 -3.80
CA ILE A 593 -18.09 -36.62 -4.60
C ILE A 593 -17.96 -35.20 -5.14
N ALA A 594 -16.76 -34.62 -5.05
CA ALA A 594 -16.49 -33.33 -5.68
C ALA A 594 -15.89 -33.54 -7.07
N THR A 595 -16.37 -32.80 -8.06
CA THR A 595 -15.80 -32.84 -9.42
C THR A 595 -15.23 -31.50 -9.84
N GLN A 596 -14.53 -31.50 -10.98
CA GLN A 596 -13.87 -30.32 -11.56
C GLN A 596 -12.85 -29.71 -10.60
N VAL A 597 -12.14 -30.57 -9.87
CA VAL A 597 -11.11 -30.16 -8.90
C VAL A 597 -9.90 -29.64 -9.66
N ASP A 598 -9.54 -28.38 -9.40
CA ASP A 598 -8.29 -27.80 -9.87
C ASP A 598 -7.17 -28.24 -8.93
N LEU A 599 -6.48 -29.33 -9.30
CA LEU A 599 -5.42 -29.95 -8.49
C LEU A 599 -4.35 -28.95 -8.04
N LYS A 600 -3.99 -27.98 -8.90
CA LYS A 600 -2.97 -26.97 -8.58
C LYS A 600 -3.45 -25.99 -7.52
N LYS A 601 -4.72 -25.57 -7.60
CA LYS A 601 -5.31 -24.69 -6.59
C LYS A 601 -5.56 -25.44 -5.29
N GLN A 602 -6.07 -26.66 -5.38
CA GLN A 602 -6.37 -27.47 -4.20
C GLN A 602 -5.11 -27.76 -3.36
N ALA A 603 -3.99 -28.11 -4.00
CA ALA A 603 -2.72 -28.35 -3.31
C ALA A 603 -2.18 -27.11 -2.55
N GLN A 604 -2.65 -25.89 -2.87
CA GLN A 604 -2.28 -24.67 -2.14
C GLN A 604 -3.02 -24.50 -0.81
N TYR A 605 -4.10 -25.24 -0.60
CA TYR A 605 -4.87 -25.22 0.64
C TYR A 605 -4.28 -26.14 1.71
N GLY A 606 -3.57 -27.21 1.31
CA GLY A 606 -2.85 -28.09 2.25
C GLY A 606 -3.79 -28.88 3.16
N TYR A 607 -4.89 -29.40 2.62
CA TYR A 607 -5.89 -30.13 3.41
C TYR A 607 -5.43 -31.56 3.79
N GLY A 608 -4.42 -32.11 3.12
CA GLY A 608 -3.94 -33.47 3.34
C GLY A 608 -4.73 -34.55 2.60
N ASP A 609 -5.66 -34.17 1.72
CA ASP A 609 -6.53 -35.08 0.97
C ASP A 609 -5.76 -35.83 -0.14
N ALA A 610 -6.31 -36.96 -0.63
CA ALA A 610 -5.67 -37.84 -1.62
C ALA A 610 -5.20 -37.09 -2.89
N SER A 611 -5.94 -36.07 -3.31
CA SER A 611 -5.63 -35.27 -4.49
C SER A 611 -4.50 -34.26 -4.28
N GLU A 612 -4.12 -33.91 -3.04
CA GLU A 612 -2.88 -33.15 -2.76
C GLU A 612 -1.65 -33.99 -3.12
N PHE A 613 -1.67 -35.27 -2.78
CA PHE A 613 -0.61 -36.22 -3.16
C PHE A 613 -0.59 -36.44 -4.67
N ALA A 614 -1.75 -36.55 -5.32
CA ALA A 614 -1.84 -36.66 -6.78
C ALA A 614 -1.27 -35.43 -7.50
N ALA A 615 -1.52 -34.22 -6.99
CA ALA A 615 -0.95 -32.99 -7.53
C ALA A 615 0.58 -32.94 -7.39
N ARG A 616 1.11 -33.35 -6.23
CA ARG A 616 2.56 -33.44 -5.99
C ARG A 616 3.23 -34.50 -6.87
N ALA A 617 2.58 -35.64 -7.07
CA ALA A 617 3.06 -36.71 -7.94
C ALA A 617 3.05 -36.27 -9.42
N ALA A 618 2.03 -35.55 -9.87
CA ALA A 618 1.95 -35.00 -11.23
C ALA A 618 3.03 -33.93 -11.50
N ASP A 619 3.49 -33.19 -10.48
CA ASP A 619 4.57 -32.21 -10.58
C ASP A 619 5.99 -32.84 -10.42
N ALA A 620 6.10 -34.10 -9.99
CA ALA A 620 7.37 -34.79 -9.77
C ALA A 620 8.33 -34.79 -11.00
N PRO A 621 7.88 -34.97 -12.26
CA PRO A 621 8.79 -34.88 -13.42
C PRO A 621 9.30 -33.44 -13.70
N ARG A 622 8.85 -32.42 -12.97
CA ARG A 622 9.33 -31.02 -13.09
C ARG A 622 10.13 -30.53 -11.87
N ALA A 623 10.24 -31.35 -10.83
CA ALA A 623 10.94 -30.99 -9.59
C ALA A 623 12.45 -30.75 -9.78
N GLY A 624 13.07 -31.35 -10.80
CA GLY A 624 14.49 -31.16 -11.11
C GLY A 624 14.90 -29.72 -11.47
N ILE A 625 13.96 -28.90 -11.96
CA ILE A 625 14.24 -27.50 -12.33
C ILE A 625 14.00 -26.55 -11.14
N ARG A 626 13.01 -26.84 -10.29
CA ARG A 626 12.76 -26.07 -9.06
C ARG A 626 13.81 -26.34 -7.97
N GLN A 627 14.34 -27.57 -7.87
CA GLN A 627 15.43 -27.86 -6.95
C GLN A 627 16.72 -27.11 -7.32
N ARG A 628 16.99 -26.89 -8.62
CA ARG A 628 18.10 -26.01 -9.05
C ARG A 628 17.91 -24.54 -8.64
N PHE A 629 16.68 -24.03 -8.67
CA PHE A 629 16.38 -22.65 -8.23
C PHE A 629 16.45 -22.50 -6.69
N LEU A 630 15.95 -23.50 -5.94
CA LEU A 630 16.04 -23.54 -4.48
C LEU A 630 17.49 -23.72 -3.99
N ALA A 631 18.30 -24.51 -4.70
CA ALA A 631 19.73 -24.67 -4.43
C ALA A 631 20.52 -23.36 -4.66
N ILE A 632 20.11 -22.54 -5.63
CA ILE A 632 20.69 -21.21 -5.85
C ILE A 632 20.29 -20.24 -4.73
N THR A 633 19.06 -20.30 -4.22
CA THR A 633 18.63 -19.43 -3.11
C THR A 633 19.23 -19.83 -1.77
N SER A 634 19.46 -21.13 -1.53
CA SER A 634 20.14 -21.59 -0.32
C SER A 634 21.64 -21.29 -0.36
N SER A 635 22.29 -21.42 -1.54
CA SER A 635 23.70 -21.05 -1.68
C SER A 635 23.93 -19.54 -1.56
N LEU A 636 22.98 -18.71 -2.02
CA LEU A 636 23.05 -17.25 -1.82
C LEU A 636 22.92 -16.87 -0.34
N PHE A 637 22.05 -17.56 0.40
CA PHE A 637 21.86 -17.32 1.84
C PHE A 637 23.06 -17.79 2.67
N GLN A 638 23.67 -18.92 2.30
CA GLN A 638 24.90 -19.41 2.91
C GLN A 638 26.09 -18.48 2.63
N TRP A 639 26.21 -17.99 1.39
CA TRP A 639 27.23 -17.02 0.99
C TRP A 639 27.08 -15.68 1.73
N MET A 640 25.85 -15.20 1.95
CA MET A 640 25.59 -14.00 2.75
C MET A 640 25.93 -14.17 4.24
N GLN A 641 25.68 -15.35 4.82
CA GLN A 641 26.08 -15.63 6.20
C GLN A 641 27.62 -15.71 6.36
N GLU A 642 28.33 -16.30 5.40
CA GLU A 642 29.80 -16.35 5.41
C GLU A 642 30.42 -14.96 5.30
N ILE A 643 29.87 -14.06 4.47
CA ILE A 643 30.35 -12.67 4.37
C ILE A 643 30.05 -11.90 5.66
N GLY A 644 28.88 -12.09 6.28
CA GLY A 644 28.55 -11.49 7.58
C GLY A 644 29.50 -11.92 8.70
N LEU A 645 29.88 -13.20 8.73
CA LEU A 645 30.84 -13.76 9.69
C LEU A 645 32.28 -13.32 9.43
N GLN A 646 32.69 -13.14 8.16
CA GLN A 646 34.01 -12.59 7.83
C GLN A 646 34.11 -11.09 8.14
N ALA A 647 33.04 -10.32 7.91
CA ALA A 647 32.98 -8.91 8.29
C ALA A 647 33.08 -8.73 9.82
N ALA A 648 32.39 -9.56 10.60
CA ALA A 648 32.45 -9.54 12.07
C ALA A 648 33.84 -9.92 12.62
N ARG A 649 34.55 -10.87 11.99
CA ARG A 649 35.94 -11.23 12.37
C ARG A 649 36.96 -10.16 11.98
N SER A 650 36.71 -9.38 10.93
CA SER A 650 37.58 -8.26 10.53
C SER A 650 37.46 -7.03 11.43
N PHE A 651 36.30 -6.82 12.05
CA PHE A 651 36.06 -5.70 12.99
C PHE A 651 36.59 -5.99 14.41
N GLY A 652 36.58 -7.26 14.85
CA GLY A 652 37.13 -7.65 16.15
C GLY A 652 38.67 -7.58 16.25
N ARG A 653 39.39 -7.46 15.13
CA ARG A 653 40.86 -7.44 15.09
C ARG A 653 41.49 -6.04 14.93
N LYS A 654 40.66 -4.99 14.76
CA LYS A 654 41.12 -3.59 14.64
C LYS A 654 40.87 -2.72 15.88
N GLY A 655 40.36 -3.31 16.98
CA GLY A 655 40.14 -2.62 18.27
C GLY A 655 41.28 -2.72 19.28
N HIS A 656 42.48 -3.18 18.89
CA HIS A 656 43.63 -3.33 19.80
C HIS A 656 44.94 -2.72 19.29
N GLU A 657 44.90 -1.90 18.24
CA GLU A 657 45.99 -0.99 17.91
C GLU A 657 45.42 0.33 17.40
N ARG A 658 45.03 1.20 18.34
CA ARG A 658 45.26 2.65 18.37
C ARG A 658 44.54 3.31 19.54
#